data_AF-A0A0D7A4J0-F1
#
_entry.id   AF-A0A0D7A4J0-F1
#
_cell.length_a   1.000
_cell.length_b   1.000
_cell.length_c   1.000
_cell.angle_alpha   90.00
_cell.angle_beta   90.00
_cell.angle_gamma   90.00
#
_symmetry.space_group_name_H-M   'P 1'
#
loop_
_entity.id
_entity.type
_entity.pdbx_description
1 polymer ?
#
loop_
_entity_poly.entity_id
_entity_poly.type
_entity_poly.pdbx_seq_one_letter_code
_entity_poly.pdbx_strand_id
1 'polypeptide(L)'
;APLAVKHTRTGTSISSIREVREDGRALEEMQKKLAEALDDAKAKEVALVSLESEVAALKISLAEAETVAEAKIVSLKAAEEAMQVLEKQLKESSDTIESLKAEHEAHQGVQDELEAARAALLEASEQIQKLQGQLDEMAANVIASKEALEALRDEKEALVASHSTDSVAAAAEHEALVKAQAELEALKAELAGSKAAADQRLQEVLSQVADLQTKLEASAQLGAQLNALKVEKEEMASRLSELEVETLELKEVQESIDDEREAMQTKLKDLESQLAQATKATDDALAKLKAREEDFSSLLANTKEMHAEEMRLSTESYTKLIAQHENIKAELANAWAAHEKGKNDAQTALDEAEKAFNAKQTELDQEIERIQSDLDNQENFYNQKVEAIKAEHTKLLEEAFDRAKKEAAEAHGADLHTLRSNSDATIQQIHTANQVALESLRSEYASTIEDTVQKYEKQISGLNLDLKSAVGDLAKSKASLEVSRADVASLTSQCEVLQAAAQDKSLPVEHLEEVEHYKKELAVARDDLAATNEMLDLTKASLQELSEKHGHELKASAEARAAEVSNLTAKHDDETHKLVSQKSELLIKLSDAESEITTLKATVAEAEQSSVKSNGTPQPPTSPGVTKEELLEMHRAHNLKISDLEAAHEKSIKLLEEQAESGKQEIVGLKEKIRHLKMEVELLTEQVDEGEDVLAQYAKSFQL
;
A
#
# COMPACT_ATOMS: atom_id res chain seq x y z
N ALA A 1 -26.78 51.05 35.27
CA ALA A 1 -26.11 52.11 36.05
C ALA A 1 -26.37 53.45 35.39
N PRO A 2 -26.79 54.51 36.12
CA PRO A 2 -27.18 55.79 35.55
C PRO A 2 -26.04 56.82 35.68
N LEU A 3 -25.58 57.39 34.56
CA LEU A 3 -24.71 58.56 34.47
C LEU A 3 -24.89 59.12 33.05
N ALA A 4 -24.79 60.39 32.69
CA ALA A 4 -24.88 61.68 33.34
C ALA A 4 -24.69 62.69 32.19
N VAL A 5 -25.55 63.71 32.12
CA VAL A 5 -25.25 65.12 31.75
C VAL A 5 -24.50 65.42 30.44
N LYS A 6 -25.13 66.23 29.57
CA LYS A 6 -24.56 67.52 29.13
C LYS A 6 -25.59 68.49 28.52
N HIS A 7 -25.60 69.68 29.11
CA HIS A 7 -26.24 70.92 28.68
C HIS A 7 -25.79 71.39 27.29
N THR A 8 -26.68 72.09 26.56
CA THR A 8 -26.35 73.38 25.92
C THR A 8 -27.60 74.19 25.53
N ARG A 9 -27.70 75.40 26.12
CA ARG A 9 -28.24 76.70 25.63
C ARG A 9 -29.68 76.75 25.09
N THR A 10 -30.69 77.24 25.82
CA THR A 10 -31.00 78.67 26.10
C THR A 10 -30.69 79.65 24.98
N GLY A 11 -31.65 79.81 24.06
CA GLY A 11 -31.76 80.93 23.13
C GLY A 11 -32.81 81.93 23.64
N THR A 12 -32.30 83.09 24.05
CA THR A 12 -32.94 84.28 24.58
C THR A 12 -34.11 84.83 23.74
N SER A 13 -35.19 85.17 24.45
CA SER A 13 -36.16 86.20 24.08
C SER A 13 -35.50 87.49 23.60
N ILE A 14 -36.01 88.06 22.52
CA ILE A 14 -35.82 89.47 22.18
C ILE A 14 -37.21 90.06 21.96
N SER A 15 -37.80 90.59 23.03
CA SER A 15 -38.87 91.59 22.91
C SER A 15 -38.22 92.95 22.70
N SER A 16 -38.43 93.53 21.53
CA SER A 16 -38.13 94.94 21.26
C SER A 16 -39.04 95.42 20.14
N ILE A 17 -40.32 95.57 20.47
CA ILE A 17 -41.27 96.40 19.74
C ILE A 17 -40.82 97.84 19.95
N ARG A 18 -40.29 98.44 18.87
CA ARG A 18 -40.09 99.88 18.75
C ARG A 18 -40.75 100.29 17.44
N GLU A 19 -41.74 101.17 17.54
CA GLU A 19 -42.54 101.71 16.44
C GLU A 19 -41.65 102.19 15.29
N VAL A 20 -41.71 101.48 14.15
CA VAL A 20 -41.15 101.92 12.87
C VAL A 20 -42.33 102.16 11.95
N ARG A 21 -42.54 103.46 11.65
CA ARG A 21 -43.40 103.94 10.58
C ARG A 21 -43.09 103.21 9.27
N GLU A 22 -44.15 102.72 8.64
CA GLU A 22 -44.33 102.42 7.21
C GLU A 22 -43.09 102.56 6.31
N ASP A 23 -42.25 101.53 6.28
CA ASP A 23 -41.31 101.24 5.19
C ASP A 23 -41.48 99.75 4.82
N GLY A 24 -42.18 99.45 3.71
CA GLY A 24 -42.55 98.09 3.28
C GLY A 24 -41.39 97.09 3.12
N ARG A 25 -40.14 97.55 3.12
CA ARG A 25 -38.93 96.70 3.02
C ARG A 25 -38.63 95.88 4.26
N ALA A 26 -38.86 96.40 5.47
CA ALA A 26 -38.53 95.67 6.70
C ALA A 26 -39.49 94.48 6.94
N LEU A 27 -40.74 94.62 6.49
CA LEU A 27 -41.75 93.57 6.58
C LEU A 27 -41.50 92.47 5.54
N GLU A 28 -41.09 92.83 4.32
CA GLU A 28 -40.60 91.88 3.31
C GLU A 28 -39.35 91.12 3.80
N GLU A 29 -38.39 91.79 4.45
CA GLU A 29 -37.19 91.14 4.97
C GLU A 29 -37.49 90.17 6.12
N MET A 30 -38.46 90.48 6.99
CA MET A 30 -38.92 89.56 8.03
C MET A 30 -39.74 88.40 7.48
N GLN A 31 -40.57 88.62 6.47
CA GLN A 31 -41.26 87.54 5.75
C GLN A 31 -40.27 86.62 5.04
N LYS A 32 -39.21 87.18 4.44
CA LYS A 32 -38.13 86.42 3.82
C LYS A 32 -37.36 85.59 4.86
N LYS A 33 -36.98 86.17 6.00
CA LYS A 33 -36.32 85.43 7.10
C LYS A 33 -37.21 84.33 7.69
N LEU A 34 -38.52 84.57 7.77
CA LEU A 34 -39.47 83.56 8.24
C LEU A 34 -39.62 82.43 7.22
N ALA A 35 -39.66 82.74 5.92
CA ALA A 35 -39.64 81.73 4.86
C ALA A 35 -38.34 80.91 4.87
N GLU A 36 -37.17 81.58 4.96
CA GLU A 36 -35.87 80.92 5.07
C GLU A 36 -35.76 80.04 6.32
N ALA A 37 -36.27 80.49 7.47
CA ALA A 37 -36.30 79.69 8.70
C ALA A 37 -37.26 78.49 8.60
N LEU A 38 -38.38 78.64 7.87
CA LEU A 38 -39.34 77.56 7.66
C LEU A 38 -38.79 76.53 6.66
N ASP A 39 -38.07 76.98 5.63
CA ASP A 39 -37.35 76.12 4.70
C ASP A 39 -36.17 75.41 5.38
N ASP A 40 -35.41 76.08 6.26
CA ASP A 40 -34.34 75.48 7.07
C ASP A 40 -34.91 74.47 8.09
N ALA A 41 -36.07 74.76 8.69
CA ALA A 41 -36.76 73.82 9.57
C ALA A 41 -37.24 72.57 8.82
N LYS A 42 -37.83 72.74 7.62
CA LYS A 42 -38.21 71.61 6.75
C LYS A 42 -37.00 70.81 6.30
N ALA A 43 -35.90 71.47 5.94
CA ALA A 43 -34.66 70.80 5.57
C ALA A 43 -34.10 69.96 6.74
N LYS A 44 -34.18 70.49 7.97
CA LYS A 44 -33.81 69.76 9.19
C LYS A 44 -34.77 68.62 9.53
N GLU A 45 -36.06 68.78 9.27
CA GLU A 45 -37.05 67.71 9.42
C GLU A 45 -36.77 66.56 8.46
N VAL A 46 -36.50 66.85 7.19
CA VAL A 46 -36.06 65.85 6.20
C VAL A 46 -34.75 65.18 6.62
N ALA A 47 -33.77 65.95 7.11
CA ALA A 47 -32.51 65.40 7.61
C ALA A 47 -32.72 64.51 8.85
N LEU A 48 -33.65 64.86 9.75
CA LEU A 48 -34.01 64.06 10.91
C LEU A 48 -34.65 62.74 10.49
N VAL A 49 -35.61 62.77 9.57
CA VAL A 49 -36.24 61.55 9.03
C VAL A 49 -35.20 60.65 8.35
N SER A 50 -34.25 61.24 7.61
CA SER A 50 -33.13 60.50 7.01
C SER A 50 -32.26 59.85 8.09
N LEU A 51 -31.85 60.59 9.12
CA LEU A 51 -31.06 60.06 10.23
C LEU A 51 -31.80 58.99 11.02
N GLU A 52 -33.11 59.14 11.24
CA GLU A 52 -33.93 58.12 11.90
C GLU A 52 -33.99 56.84 11.06
N SER A 53 -34.08 56.95 9.73
CA SER A 53 -34.00 55.81 8.82
C SER A 53 -32.63 55.13 8.84
N GLU A 54 -31.54 55.90 8.88
CA GLU A 54 -30.17 55.38 9.00
C GLU A 54 -29.95 54.68 10.34
N VAL A 55 -30.45 55.26 11.44
CA VAL A 55 -30.36 54.64 12.77
C VAL A 55 -31.17 53.34 12.83
N ALA A 56 -32.34 53.29 12.20
CA ALA A 56 -33.13 52.07 12.10
C ALA A 56 -32.39 50.99 11.28
N ALA A 57 -31.80 51.36 10.14
CA ALA A 57 -31.01 50.46 9.31
C ALA A 57 -29.77 49.92 10.06
N LEU A 58 -29.05 50.78 10.80
CA LEU A 58 -27.91 50.37 11.62
C LEU A 58 -28.29 49.43 12.75
N LYS A 59 -29.47 49.62 13.37
CA LYS A 59 -29.98 48.69 14.40
C LYS A 59 -30.29 47.31 13.82
N ILE A 60 -30.88 47.25 12.62
CA ILE A 60 -31.13 45.98 11.93
C ILE A 60 -29.80 45.31 11.59
N SER A 61 -28.85 46.05 11.01
CA SER A 61 -27.52 45.54 10.67
C SER A 61 -26.74 45.06 11.90
N LEU A 62 -26.85 45.73 13.05
CA LEU A 62 -26.23 45.29 14.29
C LEU A 62 -26.84 43.99 14.81
N ALA A 63 -28.18 43.88 14.80
CA ALA A 63 -28.86 42.65 15.22
C ALA A 63 -28.51 41.46 14.31
N GLU A 64 -28.41 41.69 12.99
CA GLU A 64 -27.93 40.69 12.04
C GLU A 64 -26.47 40.29 12.35
N ALA A 65 -25.59 41.25 12.62
CA ALA A 65 -24.20 40.97 12.99
C ALA A 65 -24.09 40.16 14.31
N GLU A 66 -24.92 40.46 15.30
CA GLU A 66 -24.98 39.70 16.56
C GLU A 66 -25.43 38.25 16.33
N THR A 67 -26.47 38.02 15.53
CA THR A 67 -26.93 36.66 15.20
C THR A 67 -25.88 35.86 14.42
N VAL A 68 -25.15 36.51 13.50
CA VAL A 68 -24.03 35.89 12.78
C VAL A 68 -22.87 35.54 13.72
N ALA A 69 -22.56 36.42 14.69
CA ALA A 69 -21.52 36.15 15.67
C ALA A 69 -21.89 34.97 16.58
N GLU A 70 -23.13 34.90 17.05
CA GLU A 70 -23.64 33.77 17.84
C GLU A 70 -23.59 32.46 17.06
N ALA A 71 -24.00 32.47 15.79
CA ALA A 71 -23.91 31.29 14.91
C ALA A 71 -22.45 30.83 14.72
N LYS A 72 -21.49 31.76 14.56
CA LYS A 72 -20.06 31.44 14.48
C LYS A 72 -19.51 30.85 15.78
N ILE A 73 -19.95 31.34 16.94
CA ILE A 73 -19.54 30.78 18.24
C ILE A 73 -20.04 29.33 18.39
N VAL A 74 -21.27 29.04 17.97
CA VAL A 74 -21.81 27.68 17.98
C VAL A 74 -21.04 26.77 17.02
N SER A 75 -20.74 27.26 15.80
CA SER A 75 -19.93 26.51 14.83
C SER A 75 -18.51 26.25 15.31
N LEU A 76 -17.88 27.20 16.02
CA LEU A 76 -16.54 27.03 16.59
C LEU A 76 -16.54 25.95 17.69
N LYS A 77 -17.53 25.95 18.57
CA LYS A 77 -17.67 24.90 19.60
C LYS A 77 -17.86 23.52 18.98
N ALA A 78 -18.69 23.40 17.95
CA ALA A 78 -18.88 22.13 17.24
C ALA A 78 -17.58 21.65 16.57
N ALA A 79 -16.78 22.57 16.01
CA ALA A 79 -15.48 22.26 15.43
C ALA A 79 -14.45 21.83 16.50
N GLU A 80 -14.41 22.49 17.66
CA GLU A 80 -13.56 22.11 18.79
C GLU A 80 -13.92 20.71 19.33
N GLU A 81 -15.21 20.41 19.47
CA GLU A 81 -15.68 19.07 19.87
C GLU A 81 -15.30 18.01 18.83
N ALA A 82 -15.44 18.30 17.54
CA ALA A 82 -15.02 17.40 16.46
C ALA A 82 -13.50 17.16 16.46
N MET A 83 -12.70 18.21 16.71
CA MET A 83 -11.24 18.07 16.85
C MET A 83 -10.86 17.17 18.03
N GLN A 84 -11.52 17.32 19.19
CA GLN A 84 -11.27 16.45 20.34
C GLN A 84 -11.61 14.98 20.06
N VAL A 85 -12.69 14.71 19.30
CA VAL A 85 -13.05 13.35 18.87
C VAL A 85 -11.99 12.78 17.92
N LEU A 86 -11.53 13.57 16.95
CA LEU A 86 -10.49 13.14 16.01
C LEU A 86 -9.14 12.91 16.69
N GLU A 87 -8.73 13.76 17.64
CA GLU A 87 -7.52 13.53 18.44
C GLU A 87 -7.63 12.25 19.27
N LYS A 88 -8.81 11.95 19.82
CA LYS A 88 -9.05 10.70 20.54
C LYS A 88 -8.93 9.49 19.62
N GLN A 89 -9.53 9.54 18.43
CA GLN A 89 -9.45 8.47 17.43
C GLN A 89 -8.02 8.29 16.90
N LEU A 90 -7.29 9.39 16.70
CA LEU A 90 -5.87 9.35 16.31
C LEU A 90 -5.04 8.65 17.39
N LYS A 91 -5.29 8.96 18.66
CA LYS A 91 -4.60 8.31 19.77
C LYS A 91 -4.94 6.82 19.86
N GLU A 92 -6.22 6.46 19.79
CA GLU A 92 -6.67 5.06 19.79
C GLU A 92 -6.06 4.27 18.62
N SER A 93 -6.02 4.85 17.41
CA SER A 93 -5.39 4.20 16.26
C SER A 93 -3.87 4.07 16.41
N SER A 94 -3.18 5.08 16.96
CA SER A 94 -1.76 5.01 17.29
C SER A 94 -1.46 3.89 18.28
N ASP A 95 -2.27 3.77 19.34
CA ASP A 95 -2.13 2.72 20.35
C ASP A 95 -2.37 1.32 19.73
N THR A 96 -3.33 1.18 18.81
CA THR A 96 -3.52 -0.09 18.08
C THR A 96 -2.35 -0.44 17.16
N ILE A 97 -1.72 0.55 16.51
CA ILE A 97 -0.54 0.32 15.67
C ILE A 97 0.65 -0.12 16.52
N GLU A 98 0.86 0.48 17.69
CA GLU A 98 1.91 0.03 18.62
C GLU A 98 1.64 -1.40 19.12
N SER A 99 0.38 -1.73 19.44
CA SER A 99 -0.02 -3.10 19.81
C SER A 99 0.27 -4.10 18.68
N LEU A 100 -0.11 -3.78 17.44
CA LEU A 100 0.13 -4.65 16.28
C LEU A 100 1.63 -4.81 15.96
N LYS A 101 2.44 -3.77 16.21
CA LYS A 101 3.92 -3.88 16.08
C LYS A 101 4.49 -4.83 17.14
N ALA A 102 4.03 -4.73 18.39
CA ALA A 102 4.46 -5.64 19.45
C ALA A 102 4.03 -7.10 19.15
N GLU A 103 2.82 -7.31 18.63
CA GLU A 103 2.36 -8.64 18.18
C GLU A 103 3.20 -9.15 17.00
N HIS A 104 3.58 -8.29 16.04
CA HIS A 104 4.42 -8.67 14.93
C HIS A 104 5.83 -9.08 15.38
N GLU A 105 6.44 -8.32 16.29
CA GLU A 105 7.74 -8.68 16.91
C GLU A 105 7.64 -10.00 17.69
N ALA A 106 6.53 -10.24 18.41
CA ALA A 106 6.30 -11.51 19.08
C ALA A 106 6.14 -12.68 18.10
N HIS A 107 5.41 -12.49 16.99
CA HIS A 107 5.30 -13.48 15.93
C HIS A 107 6.63 -13.79 15.27
N GLN A 108 7.47 -12.77 15.06
CA GLN A 108 8.80 -12.96 14.50
C GLN A 108 9.72 -13.72 15.45
N GLY A 109 9.64 -13.46 16.76
CA GLY A 109 10.33 -14.26 17.78
C GLY A 109 9.89 -15.74 17.78
N VAL A 110 8.60 -16.02 17.65
CA VAL A 110 8.09 -17.40 17.52
C VAL A 110 8.58 -18.06 16.22
N GLN A 111 8.71 -17.29 15.15
CA GLN A 111 9.21 -17.78 13.86
C GLN A 111 10.70 -18.14 13.94
N ASP A 112 11.51 -17.32 14.60
CA ASP A 112 12.92 -17.59 14.88
C ASP A 112 13.07 -18.83 15.79
N GLU A 113 12.22 -18.97 16.82
CA GLU A 113 12.19 -20.16 17.68
C GLU A 113 11.81 -21.43 16.90
N LEU A 114 10.86 -21.33 15.95
CA LEU A 114 10.46 -22.44 15.09
C LEU A 114 11.58 -22.84 14.12
N GLU A 115 12.30 -21.88 13.54
CA GLU A 115 13.47 -22.16 12.70
C GLU A 115 14.60 -22.80 13.51
N ALA A 116 14.87 -22.32 14.72
CA ALA A 116 15.84 -22.93 15.63
C ALA A 116 15.42 -24.36 16.02
N ALA A 117 14.14 -24.60 16.32
CA ALA A 117 13.62 -25.92 16.63
C ALA A 117 13.71 -26.88 15.42
N ARG A 118 13.48 -26.39 14.20
CA ARG A 118 13.66 -27.16 12.97
C ARG A 118 15.13 -27.53 12.73
N ALA A 119 16.05 -26.60 12.95
CA ALA A 119 17.49 -26.87 12.86
C ALA A 119 17.92 -27.94 13.90
N ALA A 120 17.45 -27.81 15.14
CA ALA A 120 17.71 -28.80 16.20
C ALA A 120 17.10 -30.18 15.89
N LEU A 121 15.91 -30.22 15.28
CA LEU A 121 15.28 -31.48 14.84
C LEU A 121 16.09 -32.16 13.73
N LEU A 122 16.63 -31.37 12.79
CA LEU A 122 17.50 -31.86 11.72
C LEU A 122 18.79 -32.46 12.29
N GLU A 123 19.43 -31.76 13.23
CA GLU A 123 20.63 -32.23 13.92
C GLU A 123 20.36 -33.50 14.76
N ALA A 124 19.21 -33.55 15.46
CA ALA A 124 18.77 -34.73 16.18
C ALA A 124 18.49 -35.92 15.23
N SER A 125 17.90 -35.67 14.06
CA SER A 125 17.68 -36.68 13.02
C SER A 125 19.00 -37.23 12.47
N GLU A 126 19.99 -36.37 12.23
CA GLU A 126 21.33 -36.79 11.82
C GLU A 126 22.02 -37.62 12.90
N GLN A 127 21.89 -37.25 14.18
CA GLN A 127 22.37 -38.07 15.29
C GLN A 127 21.66 -39.43 15.38
N ILE A 128 20.34 -39.48 15.18
CA ILE A 128 19.58 -40.73 15.16
C ILE A 128 20.05 -41.63 14.01
N GLN A 129 20.27 -41.08 12.80
CA GLN A 129 20.83 -41.84 11.69
C GLN A 129 22.23 -42.36 12.00
N LYS A 130 23.08 -41.54 12.62
CA LYS A 130 24.43 -41.96 13.03
C LYS A 130 24.38 -43.08 14.07
N LEU A 131 23.49 -42.96 15.08
CA LEU A 131 23.28 -43.99 16.09
C LEU A 131 22.69 -45.27 15.51
N GLN A 132 21.78 -45.17 14.53
CA GLN A 132 21.28 -46.33 13.78
C GLN A 132 22.39 -47.02 13.00
N GLY A 133 23.25 -46.26 12.30
CA GLY A 133 24.42 -46.81 11.62
C GLY A 133 25.37 -47.53 12.58
N GLN A 134 25.61 -46.97 13.77
CA GLN A 134 26.40 -47.63 14.82
C GLN A 134 25.72 -48.88 15.39
N LEU A 135 24.39 -48.88 15.50
CA LEU A 135 23.60 -50.04 15.94
C LEU A 135 23.65 -51.16 14.90
N ASP A 136 23.55 -50.82 13.62
CA ASP A 136 23.67 -51.77 12.50
C ASP A 136 25.08 -52.35 12.43
N GLU A 137 26.11 -51.53 12.62
CA GLU A 137 27.51 -51.96 12.70
C GLU A 137 27.76 -52.87 13.92
N MET A 138 27.24 -52.50 15.10
CA MET A 138 27.31 -53.37 16.28
C MET A 138 26.51 -54.65 16.10
N ALA A 139 25.35 -54.62 15.46
CA ALA A 139 24.56 -55.81 15.15
C ALA A 139 25.33 -56.73 14.18
N ALA A 140 25.97 -56.17 13.15
CA ALA A 140 26.84 -56.91 12.24
C ALA A 140 28.05 -57.51 12.98
N ASN A 141 28.69 -56.77 13.88
CA ASN A 141 29.78 -57.27 14.72
C ASN A 141 29.33 -58.37 15.68
N VAL A 142 28.13 -58.26 16.25
CA VAL A 142 27.54 -59.31 17.11
C VAL A 142 27.25 -60.56 16.28
N ILE A 143 26.69 -60.42 15.07
CA ILE A 143 26.48 -61.54 14.14
C ILE A 143 27.82 -62.17 13.78
N ALA A 144 28.82 -61.40 13.37
CA ALA A 144 30.16 -61.89 13.04
C ALA A 144 30.84 -62.57 14.24
N SER A 145 30.68 -62.03 15.46
CA SER A 145 31.20 -62.66 16.68
C SER A 145 30.46 -63.95 17.03
N LYS A 146 29.15 -64.01 16.77
CA LYS A 146 28.35 -65.23 16.94
C LYS A 146 28.75 -66.28 15.93
N GLU A 147 28.90 -65.93 14.66
CA GLU A 147 29.41 -66.80 13.61
C GLU A 147 30.84 -67.27 13.92
N ALA A 148 31.70 -66.41 14.48
CA ALA A 148 33.04 -66.80 14.94
C ALA A 148 33.00 -67.75 16.16
N LEU A 149 32.09 -67.51 17.11
CA LEU A 149 31.89 -68.40 18.27
C LEU A 149 31.24 -69.72 17.87
N GLU A 150 30.37 -69.72 16.86
CA GLU A 150 29.75 -70.90 16.28
C GLU A 150 30.79 -71.68 15.47
N ALA A 151 31.63 -71.02 14.68
CA ALA A 151 32.79 -71.64 14.04
C ALA A 151 33.79 -72.21 15.04
N LEU A 152 34.07 -71.52 16.18
CA LEU A 152 34.89 -72.07 17.26
C LEU A 152 34.20 -73.22 18.00
N ARG A 153 32.86 -73.20 18.09
CA ARG A 153 32.09 -74.32 18.63
C ARG A 153 32.15 -75.51 17.70
N ASP A 154 31.95 -75.32 16.40
CA ASP A 154 32.04 -76.34 15.37
C ASP A 154 33.48 -76.87 15.26
N GLU A 155 34.48 -76.00 15.40
CA GLU A 155 35.89 -76.40 15.49
C GLU A 155 36.14 -77.19 16.77
N LYS A 156 35.59 -76.78 17.91
CA LYS A 156 35.67 -77.52 19.17
C LYS A 156 34.89 -78.84 19.11
N GLU A 157 33.76 -78.90 18.44
CA GLU A 157 32.93 -80.09 18.29
C GLU A 157 33.58 -81.05 17.28
N ALA A 158 34.25 -80.53 16.26
CA ALA A 158 35.14 -81.27 15.36
C ALA A 158 36.42 -81.74 16.09
N LEU A 159 36.97 -80.94 17.00
CA LEU A 159 38.08 -81.33 17.88
C LEU A 159 37.66 -82.39 18.88
N VAL A 160 36.45 -82.30 19.45
CA VAL A 160 35.85 -83.31 20.34
C VAL A 160 35.46 -84.57 19.56
N ALA A 161 35.01 -84.45 18.31
CA ALA A 161 34.81 -85.58 17.41
C ALA A 161 36.17 -86.20 16.99
N SER A 162 37.24 -85.41 16.84
CA SER A 162 38.60 -85.92 16.64
C SER A 162 39.16 -86.56 17.93
N HIS A 163 38.89 -86.01 19.11
CA HIS A 163 39.21 -86.59 20.43
C HIS A 163 38.28 -87.75 20.81
N SER A 164 37.19 -88.00 20.08
CA SER A 164 36.44 -89.25 20.17
C SER A 164 37.20 -90.42 19.55
N THR A 165 38.27 -90.15 18.78
CA THR A 165 39.29 -91.16 18.43
C THR A 165 40.37 -91.31 19.52
N ASP A 166 40.54 -90.33 20.41
CA ASP A 166 41.40 -90.43 21.60
C ASP A 166 40.68 -91.04 22.82
N SER A 167 39.34 -91.15 22.79
CA SER A 167 38.57 -91.97 23.72
C SER A 167 38.84 -93.48 23.56
N VAL A 168 39.42 -93.90 22.43
CA VAL A 168 39.93 -95.27 22.26
C VAL A 168 41.33 -95.40 22.88
N ALA A 169 42.12 -94.31 22.95
CA ALA A 169 43.42 -94.29 23.62
C ALA A 169 43.28 -94.31 25.15
N ALA A 170 42.31 -93.59 25.74
CA ALA A 170 42.06 -93.65 27.19
C ALA A 170 41.46 -94.99 27.65
N ALA A 171 40.66 -95.65 26.81
CA ALA A 171 40.17 -97.01 27.06
C ALA A 171 41.29 -98.05 26.89
N ALA A 172 42.17 -97.87 25.90
CA ALA A 172 43.37 -98.70 25.73
C ALA A 172 44.42 -98.46 26.83
N GLU A 173 44.55 -97.26 27.37
CA GLU A 173 45.42 -96.95 28.51
C GLU A 173 44.86 -97.51 29.82
N HIS A 174 43.55 -97.49 30.05
CA HIS A 174 42.95 -98.13 31.23
C HIS A 174 42.96 -99.66 31.12
N GLU A 175 42.80 -100.23 29.93
CA GLU A 175 42.98 -101.66 29.68
C GLU A 175 44.46 -102.08 29.77
N ALA A 176 45.40 -101.22 29.34
CA ALA A 176 46.84 -101.40 29.53
C ALA A 176 47.27 -101.24 31.00
N LEU A 177 46.64 -100.36 31.78
CA LEU A 177 46.88 -100.23 33.22
C LEU A 177 46.32 -101.42 34.00
N VAL A 178 45.17 -101.95 33.61
CA VAL A 178 44.60 -103.18 34.19
C VAL A 178 45.44 -104.40 33.78
N LYS A 179 45.98 -104.45 32.56
CA LYS A 179 46.98 -105.45 32.15
C LYS A 179 48.31 -105.29 32.90
N ALA A 180 48.81 -104.08 33.08
CA ALA A 180 50.03 -103.81 33.84
C ALA A 180 49.85 -104.13 35.33
N GLN A 181 48.65 -103.94 35.89
CA GLN A 181 48.32 -104.37 37.26
C GLN A 181 48.20 -105.90 37.35
N ALA A 182 47.63 -106.57 36.35
CA ALA A 182 47.63 -108.03 36.28
C ALA A 182 49.04 -108.61 36.08
N GLU A 183 49.90 -107.95 35.30
CA GLU A 183 51.31 -108.31 35.10
C GLU A 183 52.15 -108.01 36.36
N LEU A 184 51.80 -106.98 37.15
CA LEU A 184 52.44 -106.69 38.43
C LEU A 184 52.02 -107.70 39.51
N GLU A 185 50.77 -108.16 39.53
CA GLU A 185 50.34 -109.29 40.36
C GLU A 185 50.92 -110.63 39.89
N ALA A 186 51.09 -110.83 38.58
CA ALA A 186 51.81 -111.98 38.02
C ALA A 186 53.31 -111.94 38.37
N LEU A 187 53.95 -110.76 38.36
CA LEU A 187 55.32 -110.55 38.81
C LEU A 187 55.46 -110.69 40.33
N LYS A 188 54.45 -110.33 41.13
CA LYS A 188 54.42 -110.64 42.57
C LYS A 188 54.26 -112.14 42.81
N ALA A 189 53.50 -112.84 41.98
CA ALA A 189 53.38 -114.30 42.01
C ALA A 189 54.68 -114.99 41.56
N GLU A 190 55.39 -114.45 40.55
CA GLU A 190 56.73 -114.90 40.15
C GLU A 190 57.81 -114.53 41.17
N LEU A 191 57.71 -113.40 41.89
CA LEU A 191 58.62 -113.03 42.98
C LEU A 191 58.37 -113.90 44.21
N ALA A 192 57.12 -114.25 44.50
CA ALA A 192 56.76 -115.23 45.52
C ALA A 192 57.19 -116.65 45.11
N GLY A 193 57.09 -117.00 43.83
CA GLY A 193 57.61 -118.25 43.26
C GLY A 193 59.14 -118.31 43.23
N SER A 194 59.81 -117.18 43.00
CA SER A 194 61.27 -117.04 43.05
C SER A 194 61.77 -117.09 44.49
N LYS A 195 61.04 -116.49 45.44
CA LYS A 195 61.28 -116.69 46.88
C LYS A 195 61.07 -118.14 47.30
N ALA A 196 59.99 -118.80 46.86
CA ALA A 196 59.78 -120.20 47.13
C ALA A 196 60.87 -121.09 46.51
N ALA A 197 61.34 -120.79 45.29
CA ALA A 197 62.46 -121.48 44.65
C ALA A 197 63.82 -121.17 45.30
N ALA A 198 64.00 -119.96 45.86
CA ALA A 198 65.18 -119.58 46.64
C ALA A 198 65.17 -120.26 48.02
N ASP A 199 64.02 -120.37 48.68
CA ASP A 199 63.83 -121.09 49.95
C ASP A 199 63.99 -122.61 49.74
N GLN A 200 63.56 -123.13 48.59
CA GLN A 200 63.76 -124.53 48.19
C GLN A 200 65.22 -124.82 47.85
N ARG A 201 65.94 -123.88 47.19
CA ARG A 201 67.40 -123.95 47.00
C ARG A 201 68.17 -123.79 48.31
N LEU A 202 67.70 -122.98 49.25
CA LEU A 202 68.29 -122.84 50.58
C LEU A 202 68.11 -124.13 51.39
N GLN A 203 66.95 -124.80 51.27
CA GLN A 203 66.72 -126.13 51.85
C GLN A 203 67.52 -127.24 51.17
N GLU A 204 67.72 -127.20 49.84
CA GLU A 204 68.61 -128.14 49.13
C GLU A 204 70.09 -127.94 49.48
N VAL A 205 70.55 -126.70 49.69
CA VAL A 205 71.93 -126.42 50.14
C VAL A 205 72.11 -126.81 51.60
N LEU A 206 71.12 -126.61 52.46
CA LEU A 206 71.15 -127.07 53.85
C LEU A 206 71.06 -128.60 53.96
N SER A 207 70.34 -129.29 53.08
CA SER A 207 70.34 -130.76 53.02
C SER A 207 71.64 -131.33 52.43
N GLN A 208 72.27 -130.64 51.47
CA GLN A 208 73.59 -131.00 50.95
C GLN A 208 74.72 -130.79 51.97
N VAL A 209 74.62 -129.80 52.87
CA VAL A 209 75.57 -129.61 53.97
C VAL A 209 75.41 -130.69 55.05
N ALA A 210 74.19 -131.14 55.34
CA ALA A 210 73.93 -132.28 56.25
C ALA A 210 74.38 -133.63 55.66
N ASP A 211 74.23 -133.84 54.35
CA ASP A 211 74.69 -135.04 53.62
C ASP A 211 76.22 -135.09 53.39
N LEU A 212 76.91 -133.94 53.45
CA LEU A 212 78.37 -133.85 53.38
C LEU A 212 79.04 -133.97 54.75
N GLN A 213 78.35 -133.60 55.84
CA GLN A 213 78.80 -133.86 57.22
C GLN A 213 78.68 -135.35 57.61
N THR A 214 77.72 -136.09 57.04
CA THR A 214 77.60 -137.56 57.24
C THR A 214 78.53 -138.39 56.35
N LYS A 215 79.22 -137.78 55.37
CA LYS A 215 80.22 -138.43 54.49
C LYS A 215 81.68 -138.16 54.88
N LEU A 216 81.94 -137.36 55.92
CA LEU A 216 83.28 -137.08 56.44
C LEU A 216 83.68 -137.98 57.64
N GLU A 217 82.72 -138.69 58.26
CA GLU A 217 82.95 -139.51 59.46
C GLU A 217 82.98 -141.04 59.22
N ALA A 218 82.95 -141.50 57.96
CA ALA A 218 82.98 -142.94 57.63
C ALA A 218 83.81 -143.33 56.39
N SER A 219 85.02 -142.76 56.22
CA SER A 219 86.08 -143.29 55.34
C SER A 219 87.50 -142.98 55.85
N ALA A 220 87.70 -143.06 57.17
CA ALA A 220 89.02 -143.23 57.77
C ALA A 220 88.97 -144.26 58.92
N GLN A 221 88.18 -145.31 58.73
CA GLN A 221 88.36 -146.56 59.48
C GLN A 221 88.94 -147.63 58.55
N LEU A 222 89.93 -148.35 59.09
CA LEU A 222 90.42 -149.66 58.67
C LEU A 222 91.63 -149.72 57.71
N GLY A 223 92.65 -148.94 58.05
CA GLY A 223 94.05 -149.35 57.86
C GLY A 223 94.60 -150.00 59.12
N ALA A 224 94.07 -151.17 59.47
CA ALA A 224 94.78 -152.29 60.09
C ALA A 224 95.97 -151.91 61.00
N GLN A 225 95.71 -151.75 62.30
CA GLN A 225 96.04 -152.80 63.27
C GLN A 225 97.53 -153.06 63.45
N LEU A 226 98.11 -152.47 64.50
CA LEU A 226 99.09 -153.21 65.29
C LEU A 226 98.78 -153.02 66.77
N ASN A 227 97.90 -153.88 67.24
CA ASN A 227 97.88 -154.33 68.62
C ASN A 227 99.30 -154.72 69.04
N ALA A 228 100.00 -153.83 69.74
CA ALA A 228 101.06 -154.09 70.71
C ALA A 228 101.85 -152.79 70.87
N LEU A 229 101.96 -152.13 72.00
CA LEU A 229 101.77 -152.49 73.40
C LEU A 229 101.58 -151.14 74.11
N LYS A 230 100.49 -150.94 74.85
CA LYS A 230 100.51 -151.10 76.31
C LYS A 230 101.87 -150.72 76.93
N VAL A 231 101.94 -149.46 77.33
CA VAL A 231 102.49 -148.99 78.61
C VAL A 231 103.93 -149.38 78.91
N GLU A 232 104.81 -148.38 78.81
CA GLU A 232 105.88 -148.03 79.76
C GLU A 232 106.42 -146.69 79.23
N LYS A 233 105.87 -145.52 79.60
CA LYS A 233 106.02 -144.78 80.86
C LYS A 233 107.48 -144.66 81.31
N GLU A 234 107.87 -143.40 81.51
CA GLU A 234 109.12 -142.92 82.13
C GLU A 234 110.32 -143.01 81.17
N GLU A 235 111.18 -142.02 80.96
CA GLU A 235 111.55 -140.82 81.70
C GLU A 235 112.48 -140.04 80.75
N MET A 236 112.20 -138.77 80.48
CA MET A 236 112.99 -137.63 80.97
C MET A 236 114.42 -137.51 80.41
N ALA A 237 114.60 -136.61 79.42
CA ALA A 237 115.85 -135.83 79.29
C ALA A 237 115.80 -134.57 78.39
N SER A 238 114.66 -134.12 77.83
CA SER A 238 114.69 -132.97 76.88
C SER A 238 113.51 -131.98 76.97
N ARG A 239 112.89 -131.84 78.14
CA ARG A 239 111.85 -130.82 78.45
C ARG A 239 112.42 -129.45 78.82
N LEU A 240 113.39 -128.91 78.07
CA LEU A 240 113.93 -127.58 78.38
C LEU A 240 114.25 -126.68 77.17
N SER A 241 113.89 -127.05 75.93
CA SER A 241 114.10 -126.16 74.78
C SER A 241 112.87 -125.88 73.90
N GLU A 242 111.69 -126.42 74.19
CA GLU A 242 110.48 -126.21 73.36
C GLU A 242 109.47 -125.23 73.97
N LEU A 243 109.53 -124.95 75.28
CA LEU A 243 108.61 -124.00 75.94
C LEU A 243 108.90 -122.52 75.61
N GLU A 244 110.02 -122.20 74.96
CA GLU A 244 110.38 -120.83 74.58
C GLU A 244 109.81 -120.42 73.20
N VAL A 245 109.43 -121.38 72.35
CA VAL A 245 108.84 -121.11 71.02
C VAL A 245 107.33 -120.85 71.13
N GLU A 246 106.61 -121.63 71.95
CA GLU A 246 105.15 -121.49 72.12
C GLU A 246 104.75 -120.19 72.85
N THR A 247 105.66 -119.60 73.64
CA THR A 247 105.42 -118.32 74.33
C THR A 247 105.60 -117.11 73.39
N LEU A 248 106.32 -117.25 72.27
CA LEU A 248 106.44 -116.20 71.25
C LEU A 248 105.26 -116.24 70.25
N GLU A 249 104.78 -117.42 69.88
CA GLU A 249 103.62 -117.57 68.97
C GLU A 249 102.30 -117.10 69.60
N LEU A 250 102.11 -117.27 70.92
CA LEU A 250 100.94 -116.72 71.63
C LEU A 250 100.96 -115.20 71.78
N LYS A 251 102.14 -114.55 71.68
CA LYS A 251 102.24 -113.08 71.66
C LYS A 251 101.91 -112.49 70.29
N GLU A 252 102.30 -113.15 69.19
CA GLU A 252 101.89 -112.73 67.83
C GLU A 252 100.37 -112.83 67.63
N VAL A 253 99.71 -113.84 68.20
CA VAL A 253 98.23 -113.95 68.15
C VAL A 253 97.55 -112.87 69.00
N GLN A 254 98.16 -112.45 70.11
CA GLN A 254 97.64 -111.37 70.95
C GLN A 254 97.77 -110.00 70.24
N GLU A 255 98.91 -109.71 69.60
CA GLU A 255 99.11 -108.48 68.82
C GLU A 255 98.16 -108.43 67.60
N SER A 256 97.93 -109.55 66.92
CA SER A 256 96.95 -109.63 65.82
C SER A 256 95.51 -109.33 66.26
N ILE A 257 95.12 -109.71 67.47
CA ILE A 257 93.75 -109.46 67.99
C ILE A 257 93.60 -107.99 68.42
N ASP A 258 94.65 -107.39 69.00
CA ASP A 258 94.62 -105.99 69.37
C ASP A 258 94.59 -105.07 68.14
N ASP A 259 95.31 -105.44 67.06
CA ASP A 259 95.24 -104.75 65.76
C ASP A 259 93.85 -104.85 65.10
N GLU A 260 93.21 -106.02 65.11
CA GLU A 260 91.84 -106.19 64.59
C GLU A 260 90.81 -105.41 65.41
N ARG A 261 91.00 -105.33 66.73
CA ARG A 261 90.15 -104.58 67.63
C ARG A 261 90.29 -103.07 67.39
N GLU A 262 91.52 -102.55 67.22
CA GLU A 262 91.72 -101.16 66.82
C GLU A 262 91.06 -100.88 65.47
N ALA A 263 91.23 -101.77 64.47
CA ALA A 263 90.62 -101.64 63.16
C ALA A 263 89.08 -101.57 63.22
N MET A 264 88.46 -102.44 64.02
CA MET A 264 87.00 -102.43 64.23
C MET A 264 86.53 -101.17 64.99
N GLN A 265 87.32 -100.69 65.96
CA GLN A 265 87.00 -99.47 66.68
C GLN A 265 87.10 -98.21 65.79
N THR A 266 88.06 -98.17 64.86
CA THR A 266 88.08 -97.14 63.81
C THR A 266 86.89 -97.23 62.87
N LYS A 267 86.50 -98.43 62.42
CA LYS A 267 85.30 -98.61 61.57
C LYS A 267 84.02 -98.20 62.29
N LEU A 268 83.89 -98.51 63.58
CA LEU A 268 82.76 -98.07 64.39
C LEU A 268 82.70 -96.55 64.50
N LYS A 269 83.82 -95.88 64.79
CA LYS A 269 83.89 -94.41 64.80
C LYS A 269 83.55 -93.80 63.43
N ASP A 270 83.99 -94.43 62.34
CA ASP A 270 83.71 -93.94 60.99
C ASP A 270 82.22 -94.11 60.64
N LEU A 271 81.61 -95.26 60.97
CA LEU A 271 80.17 -95.48 60.81
C LEU A 271 79.32 -94.58 61.71
N GLU A 272 79.75 -94.33 62.94
CA GLU A 272 79.10 -93.35 63.84
C GLU A 272 79.20 -91.93 63.26
N SER A 273 80.34 -91.57 62.68
CA SER A 273 80.52 -90.29 61.99
C SER A 273 79.63 -90.19 60.75
N GLN A 274 79.57 -91.24 59.92
CA GLN A 274 78.71 -91.30 58.74
C GLN A 274 77.23 -91.27 59.12
N LEU A 275 76.83 -91.94 60.20
CA LEU A 275 75.46 -91.91 60.70
C LEU A 275 75.11 -90.52 61.24
N ALA A 276 75.99 -89.87 62.01
CA ALA A 276 75.80 -88.49 62.45
C ALA A 276 75.72 -87.50 61.27
N GLN A 277 76.54 -87.69 60.23
CA GLN A 277 76.46 -86.90 59.00
C GLN A 277 75.17 -87.13 58.23
N ALA A 278 74.72 -88.39 58.11
CA ALA A 278 73.46 -88.73 57.46
C ALA A 278 72.26 -88.16 58.22
N THR A 279 72.24 -88.27 59.56
CA THR A 279 71.19 -87.68 60.40
C THR A 279 71.14 -86.16 60.26
N LYS A 280 72.31 -85.50 60.27
CA LYS A 280 72.39 -84.06 60.04
C LYS A 280 71.89 -83.66 58.65
N ALA A 281 72.25 -84.43 57.61
CA ALA A 281 71.77 -84.19 56.25
C ALA A 281 70.25 -84.39 56.12
N THR A 282 69.67 -85.37 56.81
CA THR A 282 68.20 -85.56 56.85
C THR A 282 67.50 -84.45 57.62
N ASP A 283 68.08 -83.96 58.73
CA ASP A 283 67.52 -82.84 59.50
C ASP A 283 67.55 -81.53 58.68
N ASP A 284 68.66 -81.27 57.97
CA ASP A 284 68.79 -80.12 57.07
C ASP A 284 67.79 -80.21 55.89
N ALA A 285 67.57 -81.41 55.35
CA ALA A 285 66.58 -81.63 54.29
C ALA A 285 65.14 -81.44 54.79
N LEU A 286 64.83 -81.94 55.99
CA LEU A 286 63.52 -81.74 56.63
C LEU A 286 63.27 -80.26 56.96
N ALA A 287 64.28 -79.53 57.44
CA ALA A 287 64.17 -78.10 57.68
C ALA A 287 63.91 -77.32 56.37
N LYS A 288 64.59 -77.67 55.27
CA LYS A 288 64.36 -77.07 53.95
C LYS A 288 62.98 -77.39 53.38
N LEU A 289 62.49 -78.62 53.58
CA LEU A 289 61.14 -79.02 53.15
C LEU A 289 60.07 -78.24 53.92
N LYS A 290 60.21 -78.12 55.24
CA LYS A 290 59.29 -77.33 56.07
C LYS A 290 59.27 -75.85 55.66
N ALA A 291 60.43 -75.25 55.42
CA ALA A 291 60.51 -73.86 54.95
C ALA A 291 59.81 -73.68 53.58
N ARG A 292 60.01 -74.61 52.64
CA ARG A 292 59.29 -74.58 51.35
C ARG A 292 57.79 -74.79 51.50
N GLU A 293 57.36 -75.63 52.44
CA GLU A 293 55.95 -75.87 52.71
C GLU A 293 55.27 -74.61 53.30
N GLU A 294 55.96 -73.89 54.18
CA GLU A 294 55.53 -72.57 54.67
C GLU A 294 55.47 -71.53 53.55
N ASP A 295 56.49 -71.48 52.67
CA ASP A 295 56.50 -70.58 51.51
C ASP A 295 55.34 -70.87 50.55
N PHE A 296 55.10 -72.13 50.19
CA PHE A 296 53.99 -72.53 49.32
C PHE A 296 52.63 -72.29 49.98
N SER A 297 52.51 -72.54 51.27
CA SER A 297 51.31 -72.21 52.06
C SER A 297 51.00 -70.71 51.98
N SER A 298 52.02 -69.86 52.17
CA SER A 298 51.85 -68.40 52.10
C SER A 298 51.48 -67.93 50.69
N LEU A 299 52.10 -68.50 49.65
CA LEU A 299 51.80 -68.17 48.25
C LEU A 299 50.38 -68.60 47.89
N LEU A 300 49.94 -69.76 48.35
CA LEU A 300 48.60 -70.30 48.12
C LEU A 300 47.53 -69.49 48.88
N ALA A 301 47.84 -68.99 50.08
CA ALA A 301 46.99 -68.06 50.80
C ALA A 301 46.85 -66.72 50.07
N ASN A 302 47.97 -66.12 49.64
CA ASN A 302 47.99 -64.84 48.93
C ASN A 302 47.26 -64.92 47.57
N THR A 303 47.50 -65.97 46.79
CA THR A 303 46.79 -66.17 45.50
C THR A 303 45.29 -66.38 45.68
N LYS A 304 44.85 -67.09 46.73
CA LYS A 304 43.43 -67.19 47.07
C LYS A 304 42.83 -65.84 47.44
N GLU A 305 43.56 -65.03 48.20
CA GLU A 305 43.14 -63.67 48.59
C GLU A 305 43.03 -62.76 47.36
N MET A 306 44.03 -62.77 46.48
CA MET A 306 44.00 -62.01 45.21
C MET A 306 42.84 -62.43 44.31
N HIS A 307 42.61 -63.73 44.13
CA HIS A 307 41.49 -64.21 43.31
C HIS A 307 40.13 -63.87 43.94
N ALA A 308 40.00 -63.97 45.27
CA ALA A 308 38.79 -63.55 45.96
C ALA A 308 38.51 -62.06 45.79
N GLU A 309 39.55 -61.23 45.86
CA GLU A 309 39.45 -59.78 45.65
C GLU A 309 39.11 -59.43 44.20
N GLU A 310 39.71 -60.11 43.22
CA GLU A 310 39.40 -59.93 41.80
C GLU A 310 37.94 -60.31 41.49
N MET A 311 37.45 -61.42 42.06
CA MET A 311 36.05 -61.82 41.93
C MET A 311 35.11 -60.81 42.60
N ARG A 312 35.50 -60.22 43.73
CA ARG A 312 34.74 -59.14 44.39
C ARG A 312 34.68 -57.88 43.53
N LEU A 313 35.81 -57.43 42.99
CA LEU A 313 35.87 -56.26 42.12
C LEU A 313 35.09 -56.47 40.82
N SER A 314 35.17 -57.66 40.22
CA SER A 314 34.41 -58.02 39.04
C SER A 314 32.90 -58.03 39.32
N THR A 315 32.46 -58.61 40.43
CA THR A 315 31.03 -58.59 40.82
C THR A 315 30.53 -57.18 41.14
N GLU A 316 31.35 -56.32 41.75
CA GLU A 316 31.04 -54.90 41.95
C GLU A 316 30.96 -54.12 40.64
N SER A 317 31.83 -54.43 39.67
CA SER A 317 31.76 -53.88 38.32
C SER A 317 30.47 -54.30 37.60
N TYR A 318 30.13 -55.59 37.62
CA TYR A 318 28.91 -56.11 37.00
C TYR A 318 27.64 -55.51 37.62
N THR A 319 27.58 -55.38 38.95
CA THR A 319 26.43 -54.77 39.63
C THR A 319 26.29 -53.28 39.27
N LYS A 320 27.40 -52.53 39.18
CA LYS A 320 27.37 -51.15 38.67
C LYS A 320 26.88 -51.06 37.22
N LEU A 321 27.35 -51.96 36.35
CA LEU A 321 26.96 -51.97 34.94
C LEU A 321 25.47 -52.32 34.77
N ILE A 322 24.95 -53.28 35.56
CA ILE A 322 23.52 -53.61 35.59
C ILE A 322 22.70 -52.40 36.05
N ALA A 323 23.12 -51.71 37.10
CA ALA A 323 22.43 -50.51 37.58
C ALA A 323 22.43 -49.38 36.55
N GLN A 324 23.56 -49.16 35.84
CA GLN A 324 23.63 -48.18 34.75
C GLN A 324 22.71 -48.55 33.58
N HIS A 325 22.65 -49.82 33.21
CA HIS A 325 21.81 -50.30 32.12
C HIS A 325 20.31 -50.19 32.46
N GLU A 326 19.91 -50.51 33.70
CA GLU A 326 18.55 -50.27 34.19
C GLU A 326 18.20 -48.77 34.20
N ASN A 327 19.14 -47.91 34.61
CA ASN A 327 18.93 -46.46 34.60
C ASN A 327 18.75 -45.92 33.17
N ILE A 328 19.60 -46.31 32.22
CA ILE A 328 19.48 -45.91 30.80
C ILE A 328 18.16 -46.41 30.21
N LYS A 329 17.72 -47.63 30.54
CA LYS A 329 16.41 -48.14 30.13
C LYS A 329 15.26 -47.28 30.67
N ALA A 330 15.33 -46.87 31.93
CA ALA A 330 14.32 -46.01 32.54
C ALA A 330 14.33 -44.60 31.91
N GLU A 331 15.50 -44.02 31.66
CA GLU A 331 15.65 -42.74 30.96
C GLU A 331 15.09 -42.80 29.53
N LEU A 332 15.38 -43.86 28.79
CA LEU A 332 14.86 -44.08 27.44
C LEU A 332 13.34 -44.21 27.42
N ALA A 333 12.77 -44.98 28.37
CA ALA A 333 11.32 -45.12 28.49
C ALA A 333 10.64 -43.78 28.83
N ASN A 334 11.25 -42.98 29.71
CA ASN A 334 10.76 -41.64 30.06
C ASN A 334 10.85 -40.67 28.87
N ALA A 335 11.96 -40.69 28.12
CA ALA A 335 12.15 -39.87 26.94
C ALA A 335 11.11 -40.21 25.85
N TRP A 336 10.82 -41.50 25.63
CA TRP A 336 9.77 -41.94 24.72
C TRP A 336 8.38 -41.48 25.14
N ALA A 337 8.04 -41.61 26.42
CA ALA A 337 6.76 -41.13 26.95
C ALA A 337 6.62 -39.60 26.82
N ALA A 338 7.70 -38.85 27.07
CA ALA A 338 7.73 -37.41 26.90
C ALA A 338 7.59 -36.99 25.43
N HIS A 339 8.25 -37.69 24.51
CA HIS A 339 8.15 -37.45 23.07
C HIS A 339 6.73 -37.71 22.54
N GLU A 340 6.14 -38.86 22.88
CA GLU A 340 4.75 -39.16 22.47
C GLU A 340 3.76 -38.17 23.06
N LYS A 341 3.96 -37.74 24.31
CA LYS A 341 3.14 -36.68 24.91
C LYS A 341 3.31 -35.36 24.15
N GLY A 342 4.54 -34.93 23.89
CA GLY A 342 4.83 -33.69 23.16
C GLY A 342 4.25 -33.69 21.75
N LYS A 343 4.30 -34.84 21.06
CA LYS A 343 3.68 -35.02 19.74
C LYS A 343 2.15 -34.87 19.79
N ASN A 344 1.50 -35.47 20.79
CA ASN A 344 0.06 -35.36 20.96
C ASN A 344 -0.36 -33.93 21.35
N ASP A 345 0.40 -33.28 22.24
CA ASP A 345 0.15 -31.89 22.65
C ASP A 345 0.33 -30.94 21.45
N ALA A 346 1.37 -31.13 20.63
CA ALA A 346 1.60 -30.35 19.41
C ALA A 346 0.51 -30.56 18.34
N GLN A 347 0.05 -31.80 18.15
CA GLN A 347 -1.07 -32.08 17.24
C GLN A 347 -2.37 -31.42 17.72
N THR A 348 -2.63 -31.45 19.03
CA THR A 348 -3.82 -30.82 19.62
C THR A 348 -3.77 -29.30 19.43
N ALA A 349 -2.61 -28.68 19.66
CA ALA A 349 -2.41 -27.26 19.42
C ALA A 349 -2.59 -26.87 17.94
N LEU A 350 -2.13 -27.71 17.00
CA LEU A 350 -2.36 -27.53 15.57
C LEU A 350 -3.86 -27.58 15.24
N ASP A 351 -4.57 -28.60 15.71
CA ASP A 351 -6.02 -28.77 15.46
C ASP A 351 -6.84 -27.61 16.06
N GLU A 352 -6.44 -27.07 17.22
CA GLU A 352 -7.07 -25.90 17.83
C GLU A 352 -6.79 -24.62 17.05
N ALA A 353 -5.55 -24.43 16.57
CA ALA A 353 -5.18 -23.30 15.73
C ALA A 353 -5.92 -23.32 14.38
N GLU A 354 -6.05 -24.49 13.74
CA GLU A 354 -6.82 -24.65 12.51
C GLU A 354 -8.31 -24.34 12.72
N LYS A 355 -8.90 -24.79 13.85
CA LYS A 355 -10.29 -24.45 14.19
C LYS A 355 -10.47 -22.95 14.43
N ALA A 356 -9.55 -22.31 15.14
CA ALA A 356 -9.59 -20.86 15.38
C ALA A 356 -9.44 -20.07 14.07
N PHE A 357 -8.54 -20.50 13.18
CA PHE A 357 -8.36 -19.90 11.87
C PHE A 357 -9.62 -20.03 11.01
N ASN A 358 -10.21 -21.23 10.92
CA ASN A 358 -11.43 -21.46 10.15
C ASN A 358 -12.64 -20.68 10.72
N ALA A 359 -12.73 -20.55 12.04
CA ALA A 359 -13.76 -19.73 12.69
C ALA A 359 -13.60 -18.25 12.32
N LYS A 360 -12.37 -17.72 12.36
CA LYS A 360 -12.07 -16.33 11.98
C LYS A 360 -12.30 -16.07 10.50
N GLN A 361 -11.97 -17.04 9.64
CA GLN A 361 -12.26 -16.97 8.21
C GLN A 361 -13.78 -16.88 7.98
N THR A 362 -14.56 -17.71 8.67
CA THR A 362 -16.04 -17.68 8.58
C THR A 362 -16.62 -16.35 9.06
N GLU A 363 -16.07 -15.77 10.15
CA GLU A 363 -16.48 -14.46 10.66
C GLU A 363 -16.18 -13.33 9.67
N LEU A 364 -14.99 -13.35 9.04
CA LEU A 364 -14.62 -12.38 8.02
C LEU A 364 -15.49 -12.50 6.76
N ASP A 365 -15.80 -13.72 6.32
CA ASP A 365 -16.69 -13.94 5.18
C ASP A 365 -18.11 -13.40 5.46
N GLN A 366 -18.62 -13.60 6.68
CA GLN A 366 -19.91 -13.03 7.11
C GLN A 366 -19.90 -11.50 7.16
N GLU A 367 -18.82 -10.88 7.65
CA GLU A 367 -18.72 -9.41 7.67
C GLU A 367 -18.57 -8.85 6.25
N ILE A 368 -17.88 -9.54 5.34
CA ILE A 368 -17.81 -9.18 3.92
C ILE A 368 -19.21 -9.21 3.30
N GLU A 369 -19.98 -10.28 3.51
CA GLU A 369 -21.37 -10.37 3.02
C GLU A 369 -22.26 -9.25 3.62
N ARG A 370 -22.08 -8.94 4.90
CA ARG A 370 -22.79 -7.84 5.57
C ARG A 370 -22.47 -6.48 4.95
N ILE A 371 -21.18 -6.19 4.75
CA ILE A 371 -20.71 -4.94 4.13
C ILE A 371 -21.21 -4.83 2.69
N GLN A 372 -21.20 -5.93 1.92
CA GLN A 372 -21.73 -5.95 0.55
C GLN A 372 -23.23 -5.62 0.53
N SER A 373 -24.02 -6.24 1.41
CA SER A 373 -25.45 -5.93 1.55
C SER A 373 -25.70 -4.48 1.96
N ASP A 374 -24.93 -3.93 2.90
CA ASP A 374 -25.03 -2.53 3.31
C ASP A 374 -24.66 -1.56 2.18
N LEU A 375 -23.65 -1.88 1.37
CA LEU A 375 -23.26 -1.11 0.19
C LEU A 375 -24.36 -1.13 -0.88
N ASP A 376 -24.92 -2.29 -1.20
CA ASP A 376 -26.01 -2.43 -2.17
C ASP A 376 -27.26 -1.65 -1.71
N ASN A 377 -27.57 -1.69 -0.41
CA ASN A 377 -28.65 -0.92 0.19
C ASN A 377 -28.42 0.59 0.09
N GLN A 378 -27.19 1.05 0.35
CA GLN A 378 -26.82 2.45 0.20
C GLN A 378 -26.85 2.90 -1.26
N GLU A 379 -26.33 2.10 -2.19
CA GLU A 379 -26.37 2.38 -3.63
C GLU A 379 -27.81 2.53 -4.10
N ASN A 380 -28.69 1.59 -3.72
CA ASN A 380 -30.12 1.67 -4.02
C ASN A 380 -30.77 2.93 -3.43
N PHE A 381 -30.43 3.30 -2.20
CA PHE A 381 -30.94 4.52 -1.56
C PHE A 381 -30.49 5.81 -2.27
N TYR A 382 -29.21 5.91 -2.65
CA TYR A 382 -28.71 7.07 -3.37
C TYR A 382 -29.25 7.13 -4.80
N ASN A 383 -29.39 5.99 -5.49
CA ASN A 383 -30.02 5.92 -6.80
C ASN A 383 -31.48 6.40 -6.73
N GLN A 384 -32.25 5.99 -5.70
CA GLN A 384 -33.60 6.51 -5.48
C GLN A 384 -33.63 8.01 -5.22
N LYS A 385 -32.69 8.56 -4.43
CA LYS A 385 -32.56 10.00 -4.22
C LYS A 385 -32.23 10.76 -5.49
N VAL A 386 -31.31 10.23 -6.30
CA VAL A 386 -30.94 10.84 -7.58
C VAL A 386 -32.14 10.84 -8.53
N GLU A 387 -32.89 9.75 -8.61
CA GLU A 387 -34.12 9.70 -9.42
C GLU A 387 -35.20 10.64 -8.90
N ALA A 388 -35.36 10.78 -7.58
CA ALA A 388 -36.27 11.76 -6.97
C ALA A 388 -35.87 13.20 -7.33
N ILE A 389 -34.58 13.54 -7.24
CA ILE A 389 -34.06 14.87 -7.62
C ILE A 389 -34.23 15.11 -9.12
N LYS A 390 -33.99 14.11 -9.98
CA LYS A 390 -34.24 14.24 -11.42
C LYS A 390 -35.72 14.49 -11.70
N ALA A 391 -36.62 13.80 -10.99
CA ALA A 391 -38.06 14.00 -11.12
C ALA A 391 -38.46 15.42 -10.65
N GLU A 392 -37.94 15.89 -9.52
CA GLU A 392 -38.16 17.26 -9.03
C GLU A 392 -37.61 18.31 -9.99
N HIS A 393 -36.41 18.12 -10.53
CA HIS A 393 -35.80 19.03 -11.50
C HIS A 393 -36.60 19.07 -12.81
N THR A 394 -37.06 17.92 -13.29
CA THR A 394 -37.93 17.84 -14.47
C THR A 394 -39.24 18.59 -14.23
N LYS A 395 -39.85 18.41 -13.05
CA LYS A 395 -41.06 19.15 -12.66
C LYS A 395 -40.81 20.66 -12.56
N LEU A 396 -39.70 21.09 -11.97
CA LEU A 396 -39.34 22.51 -11.88
C LEU A 396 -39.08 23.13 -13.26
N LEU A 397 -38.46 22.37 -14.18
CA LEU A 397 -38.29 22.80 -15.57
C LEU A 397 -39.63 22.93 -16.29
N GLU A 398 -40.55 21.97 -16.12
CA GLU A 398 -41.91 22.05 -16.66
C GLU A 398 -42.67 23.26 -16.09
N GLU A 399 -42.62 23.48 -14.77
CA GLU A 399 -43.24 24.64 -14.12
C GLU A 399 -42.63 25.97 -14.58
N ALA A 400 -41.30 26.03 -14.75
CA ALA A 400 -40.61 27.22 -15.27
C ALA A 400 -40.97 27.48 -16.74
N PHE A 401 -41.05 26.43 -17.56
CA PHE A 401 -41.48 26.54 -18.96
C PHE A 401 -42.93 27.02 -19.07
N ASP A 402 -43.84 26.46 -18.26
CA ASP A 402 -45.23 26.88 -18.24
C ASP A 402 -45.41 28.30 -17.70
N ARG A 403 -44.62 28.72 -16.70
CA ARG A 403 -44.59 30.09 -16.22
C ARG A 403 -44.10 31.04 -17.31
N ALA A 404 -42.96 30.75 -17.95
CA ALA A 404 -42.44 31.55 -19.05
C ALA A 404 -43.42 31.64 -20.22
N LYS A 405 -44.12 30.55 -20.54
CA LYS A 405 -45.17 30.51 -21.56
C LYS A 405 -46.36 31.40 -21.21
N LYS A 406 -46.81 31.38 -19.94
CA LYS A 406 -47.90 32.25 -19.45
C LYS A 406 -47.48 33.71 -19.45
N GLU A 407 -46.32 34.03 -18.91
CA GLU A 407 -45.76 35.38 -18.87
C GLU A 407 -45.55 35.95 -20.29
N ALA A 408 -45.03 35.16 -21.22
CA ALA A 408 -44.89 35.56 -22.61
C ALA A 408 -46.26 35.78 -23.30
N ALA A 409 -47.25 34.94 -23.00
CA ALA A 409 -48.61 35.11 -23.53
C ALA A 409 -49.31 36.35 -22.94
N GLU A 410 -49.12 36.63 -21.65
CA GLU A 410 -49.63 37.83 -20.97
C GLU A 410 -48.95 39.10 -21.49
N ALA A 411 -47.61 39.11 -21.61
CA ALA A 411 -46.85 40.23 -22.16
C ALA A 411 -47.26 40.51 -23.62
N HIS A 412 -47.32 39.48 -24.46
CA HIS A 412 -47.79 39.63 -25.84
C HIS A 412 -49.26 40.07 -25.91
N GLY A 413 -50.12 39.60 -25.00
CA GLY A 413 -51.50 40.05 -24.88
C GLY A 413 -51.59 41.53 -24.51
N ALA A 414 -50.77 42.00 -23.58
CA ALA A 414 -50.65 43.41 -23.20
C ALA A 414 -50.11 44.26 -24.35
N ASP A 415 -49.09 43.80 -25.06
CA ASP A 415 -48.53 44.49 -26.23
C ASP A 415 -49.55 44.60 -27.36
N LEU A 416 -50.28 43.53 -27.66
CA LEU A 416 -51.36 43.56 -28.65
C LEU A 416 -52.48 44.51 -28.22
N HIS A 417 -52.82 44.56 -26.94
CA HIS A 417 -53.82 45.49 -26.43
C HIS A 417 -53.34 46.94 -26.56
N THR A 418 -52.09 47.23 -26.19
CA THR A 418 -51.46 48.54 -26.34
C THR A 418 -51.40 48.96 -27.81
N LEU A 419 -51.01 48.05 -28.73
CA LEU A 419 -51.00 48.31 -30.16
C LEU A 419 -52.40 48.62 -30.70
N ARG A 420 -53.42 47.87 -30.27
CA ARG A 420 -54.83 48.16 -30.64
C ARG A 420 -55.27 49.50 -30.10
N SER A 421 -55.00 49.79 -28.82
CA SER A 421 -55.36 51.08 -28.20
C SER A 421 -54.65 52.26 -28.87
N ASN A 422 -53.35 52.14 -29.18
CA ASN A 422 -52.58 53.14 -29.91
C ASN A 422 -53.09 53.31 -31.35
N SER A 423 -53.43 52.20 -32.02
CA SER A 423 -54.04 52.23 -33.35
C SER A 423 -55.39 52.95 -33.32
N ASP A 424 -56.26 52.62 -32.37
CA ASP A 424 -57.58 53.27 -32.20
C ASP A 424 -57.42 54.76 -31.88
N ALA A 425 -56.47 55.12 -31.01
CA ALA A 425 -56.14 56.51 -30.71
C ALA A 425 -55.63 57.26 -31.96
N THR A 426 -54.76 56.63 -32.76
CA THR A 426 -54.26 57.20 -34.02
C THR A 426 -55.38 57.37 -35.04
N ILE A 427 -56.28 56.37 -35.16
CA ILE A 427 -57.46 56.44 -36.01
C ILE A 427 -58.37 57.59 -35.58
N GLN A 428 -58.62 57.75 -34.27
CA GLN A 428 -59.39 58.88 -33.73
C GLN A 428 -58.72 60.23 -33.99
N GLN A 429 -57.39 60.31 -33.86
CA GLN A 429 -56.62 61.51 -34.18
C GLN A 429 -56.74 61.86 -35.68
N ILE A 430 -56.63 60.88 -36.58
CA ILE A 430 -56.83 61.06 -38.02
C ILE A 430 -58.27 61.51 -38.32
N HIS A 431 -59.29 60.90 -37.69
CA HIS A 431 -60.67 61.32 -37.84
C HIS A 431 -60.89 62.77 -37.39
N THR A 432 -60.35 63.13 -36.23
CA THR A 432 -60.45 64.49 -35.69
C THR A 432 -59.72 65.50 -36.58
N ALA A 433 -58.50 65.18 -37.03
CA ALA A 433 -57.74 66.02 -37.95
C ALA A 433 -58.46 66.19 -39.29
N ASN A 434 -59.02 65.12 -39.86
CA ASN A 434 -59.82 65.17 -41.08
C ASN A 434 -61.10 65.98 -40.90
N GLN A 435 -61.77 65.85 -39.76
CA GLN A 435 -62.95 66.65 -39.45
C GLN A 435 -62.60 68.14 -39.37
N VAL A 436 -61.53 68.50 -38.66
CA VAL A 436 -61.03 69.88 -38.60
C VAL A 436 -60.66 70.39 -40.00
N ALA A 437 -59.98 69.58 -40.81
CA ALA A 437 -59.65 69.96 -42.19
C ALA A 437 -60.90 70.17 -43.05
N LEU A 438 -61.92 69.32 -42.92
CA LEU A 438 -63.20 69.48 -43.61
C LEU A 438 -63.98 70.71 -43.13
N GLU A 439 -63.96 71.01 -41.84
CA GLU A 439 -64.58 72.22 -41.27
C GLU A 439 -63.83 73.49 -41.72
N SER A 440 -62.50 73.46 -41.76
CA SER A 440 -61.67 74.55 -42.32
C SER A 440 -61.99 74.75 -43.79
N LEU A 441 -62.01 73.68 -44.59
CA LEU A 441 -62.33 73.75 -46.02
C LEU A 441 -63.76 74.26 -46.27
N ARG A 442 -64.73 73.86 -45.43
CA ARG A 442 -66.10 74.39 -45.49
C ARG A 442 -66.15 75.87 -45.14
N SER A 443 -65.40 76.30 -44.13
CA SER A 443 -65.28 77.71 -43.73
C SER A 443 -64.64 78.54 -44.84
N GLU A 444 -63.52 78.09 -45.40
CA GLU A 444 -62.84 78.71 -46.54
C GLU A 444 -63.75 78.78 -47.77
N TYR A 445 -64.49 77.71 -48.06
CA TYR A 445 -65.44 77.68 -49.16
C TYR A 445 -66.62 78.64 -48.93
N ALA A 446 -67.16 78.69 -47.70
CA ALA A 446 -68.21 79.64 -47.33
C ALA A 446 -67.72 81.09 -47.44
N SER A 447 -66.50 81.38 -46.96
CA SER A 447 -65.85 82.70 -47.11
C SER A 447 -65.65 83.05 -48.58
N THR A 448 -65.19 82.10 -49.40
CA THR A 448 -64.99 82.32 -50.84
C THR A 448 -66.31 82.59 -51.55
N ILE A 449 -67.37 81.84 -51.21
CA ILE A 449 -68.72 82.11 -51.72
C ILE A 449 -69.15 83.51 -51.30
N GLU A 450 -69.02 83.87 -50.03
CA GLU A 450 -69.41 85.19 -49.52
C GLU A 450 -68.65 86.32 -50.23
N ASP A 451 -67.33 86.19 -50.40
CA ASP A 451 -66.52 87.13 -51.16
C ASP A 451 -66.97 87.23 -52.63
N THR A 452 -67.29 86.12 -53.27
CA THR A 452 -67.81 86.13 -54.65
C THR A 452 -69.19 86.76 -54.74
N VAL A 453 -70.08 86.50 -53.79
CA VAL A 453 -71.41 87.12 -53.70
C VAL A 453 -71.25 88.62 -53.50
N GLN A 454 -70.42 89.07 -52.57
CA GLN A 454 -70.14 90.49 -52.37
C GLN A 454 -69.53 91.14 -53.62
N LYS A 455 -68.66 90.43 -54.33
CA LYS A 455 -68.08 90.91 -55.61
C LYS A 455 -69.16 91.05 -56.68
N TYR A 456 -70.06 90.07 -56.81
CA TYR A 456 -71.18 90.15 -57.75
C TYR A 456 -72.21 91.20 -57.36
N GLU A 457 -72.51 91.38 -56.08
CA GLU A 457 -73.36 92.46 -55.59
C GLU A 457 -72.76 93.84 -55.89
N LYS A 458 -71.44 94.01 -55.72
CA LYS A 458 -70.72 95.22 -56.14
C LYS A 458 -70.81 95.44 -57.66
N GLN A 459 -70.68 94.39 -58.45
CA GLN A 459 -70.86 94.48 -59.91
C GLN A 459 -72.30 94.83 -60.29
N ILE A 460 -73.31 94.21 -59.68
CA ILE A 460 -74.72 94.48 -59.94
C ILE A 460 -75.09 95.90 -59.54
N SER A 461 -74.59 96.38 -58.39
CA SER A 461 -74.81 97.77 -57.96
C SER A 461 -74.11 98.76 -58.88
N GLY A 462 -72.89 98.46 -59.33
CA GLY A 462 -72.19 99.22 -60.37
C GLY A 462 -72.98 99.27 -61.69
N LEU A 463 -73.37 98.11 -62.22
CA LEU A 463 -74.18 98.01 -63.44
C LEU A 463 -75.53 98.71 -63.33
N ASN A 464 -76.18 98.69 -62.16
CA ASN A 464 -77.40 99.44 -61.93
C ASN A 464 -77.16 100.96 -61.94
N LEU A 465 -76.02 101.41 -61.42
CA LEU A 465 -75.63 102.82 -61.47
C LEU A 465 -75.36 103.24 -62.92
N ASP A 466 -74.63 102.41 -63.66
CA ASP A 466 -74.35 102.61 -65.08
C ASP A 466 -75.63 102.59 -65.92
N LEU A 467 -76.56 101.67 -65.63
CA LEU A 467 -77.86 101.60 -66.29
C LEU A 467 -78.71 102.83 -65.98
N LYS A 468 -78.70 103.33 -64.74
CA LYS A 468 -79.34 104.62 -64.40
C LYS A 468 -78.69 105.79 -65.14
N SER A 469 -77.36 105.80 -65.26
CA SER A 469 -76.64 106.81 -66.05
C SER A 469 -77.04 106.74 -67.51
N ALA A 470 -77.03 105.56 -68.11
CA ALA A 470 -77.40 105.32 -69.50
C ALA A 470 -78.88 105.66 -69.76
N VAL A 471 -79.80 105.39 -68.84
CA VAL A 471 -81.20 105.83 -68.93
C VAL A 471 -81.30 107.35 -68.85
N GLY A 472 -80.51 107.99 -67.98
CA GLY A 472 -80.43 109.45 -67.90
C GLY A 472 -79.88 110.08 -69.19
N ASP A 473 -78.84 109.50 -69.77
CA ASP A 473 -78.25 109.96 -71.02
C ASP A 473 -79.15 109.64 -72.23
N LEU A 474 -79.87 108.52 -72.22
CA LEU A 474 -80.92 108.22 -73.20
C LEU A 474 -82.05 109.25 -73.12
N ALA A 475 -82.45 109.69 -71.92
CA ALA A 475 -83.45 110.74 -71.76
C ALA A 475 -82.96 112.09 -72.30
N LYS A 476 -81.69 112.45 -72.04
CA LYS A 476 -81.04 113.64 -72.64
C LYS A 476 -80.93 113.54 -74.16
N SER A 477 -80.58 112.35 -74.67
CA SER A 477 -80.52 112.05 -76.10
C SER A 477 -81.89 112.17 -76.75
N LYS A 478 -82.95 111.64 -76.14
CA LYS A 478 -84.33 111.81 -76.61
C LYS A 478 -84.77 113.27 -76.63
N ALA A 479 -84.44 114.04 -75.58
CA ALA A 479 -84.70 115.47 -75.55
C ALA A 479 -83.93 116.21 -76.66
N SER A 480 -82.66 115.87 -76.87
CA SER A 480 -81.84 116.42 -77.96
C SER A 480 -82.36 116.01 -79.35
N LEU A 481 -82.89 114.79 -79.47
CA LEU A 481 -83.49 114.28 -80.70
C LEU A 481 -84.81 114.99 -81.01
N GLU A 482 -85.64 115.30 -80.01
CA GLU A 482 -86.83 116.15 -80.20
C GLU A 482 -86.46 117.57 -80.65
N VAL A 483 -85.42 118.17 -80.05
CA VAL A 483 -84.87 119.45 -80.54
C VAL A 483 -84.39 119.31 -81.98
N SER A 484 -83.63 118.25 -82.30
CA SER A 484 -83.18 118.01 -83.67
C SER A 484 -84.31 117.72 -84.64
N ARG A 485 -85.43 117.12 -84.21
CA ARG A 485 -86.61 116.89 -85.04
C ARG A 485 -87.33 118.20 -85.35
N ALA A 486 -87.39 119.12 -84.40
CA ALA A 486 -87.86 120.48 -84.65
C ALA A 486 -86.94 121.21 -85.65
N ASP A 487 -85.62 121.06 -85.50
CA ASP A 487 -84.64 121.65 -86.42
C ASP A 487 -84.67 120.99 -87.81
N VAL A 488 -84.85 119.68 -87.91
CA VAL A 488 -84.99 118.94 -89.18
C VAL A 488 -86.30 119.31 -89.86
N ALA A 489 -87.41 119.51 -89.15
CA ALA A 489 -88.64 120.03 -89.76
C ALA A 489 -88.43 121.44 -90.35
N SER A 490 -87.69 122.30 -89.65
CA SER A 490 -87.28 123.63 -90.13
C SER A 490 -86.33 123.55 -91.35
N LEU A 491 -85.32 122.68 -91.30
CA LEU A 491 -84.36 122.45 -92.38
C LEU A 491 -84.97 121.72 -93.58
N THR A 492 -85.96 120.86 -93.39
CA THR A 492 -86.67 120.19 -94.51
C THR A 492 -87.51 121.22 -95.27
N SER A 493 -88.13 122.18 -94.58
CA SER A 493 -88.76 123.33 -95.22
C SER A 493 -87.75 124.19 -96.01
N GLN A 494 -86.48 124.26 -95.60
CA GLN A 494 -85.42 124.97 -96.32
C GLN A 494 -84.81 124.12 -97.46
N CYS A 495 -84.73 122.80 -97.29
CA CYS A 495 -84.26 121.85 -98.29
C CYS A 495 -85.27 121.66 -99.42
N GLU A 496 -86.58 121.70 -99.20
CA GLU A 496 -87.56 121.70 -100.31
C GLU A 496 -87.43 122.96 -101.18
N VAL A 497 -87.01 124.09 -100.61
CA VAL A 497 -86.69 125.33 -101.36
C VAL A 497 -85.37 125.19 -102.14
N LEU A 498 -84.39 124.43 -101.63
CA LEU A 498 -83.06 124.27 -102.22
C LEU A 498 -82.91 123.04 -103.14
N GLN A 499 -83.75 122.02 -102.99
CA GLN A 499 -83.74 120.77 -103.78
C GLN A 499 -84.45 120.95 -105.14
N ALA A 500 -85.17 122.04 -105.34
CA ALA A 500 -85.54 122.53 -106.66
C ALA A 500 -84.33 123.10 -107.46
N ALA A 501 -83.18 123.34 -106.81
CA ALA A 501 -82.13 124.18 -107.37
C ALA A 501 -80.84 123.47 -107.84
N ALA A 502 -80.59 122.18 -107.60
CA ALA A 502 -79.28 121.62 -107.98
C ALA A 502 -79.26 120.10 -108.23
N GLN A 503 -79.19 119.76 -109.51
CA GLN A 503 -78.74 118.48 -110.06
C GLN A 503 -77.19 118.44 -110.17
N ASP A 504 -76.60 117.31 -109.72
CA ASP A 504 -75.54 116.51 -110.38
C ASP A 504 -74.01 116.84 -110.23
N LYS A 505 -73.26 116.02 -109.42
CA LYS A 505 -72.09 115.14 -109.78
C LYS A 505 -70.98 114.87 -108.70
N SER A 506 -70.50 113.60 -108.68
CA SER A 506 -69.12 113.06 -108.39
C SER A 506 -68.74 112.48 -106.98
N LEU A 507 -68.06 111.31 -106.99
CA LEU A 507 -67.58 110.44 -105.86
C LEU A 507 -66.33 110.95 -105.09
N PRO A 508 -66.11 110.60 -103.78
CA PRO A 508 -64.88 110.95 -103.02
C PRO A 508 -64.09 109.82 -102.29
N VAL A 509 -62.75 109.99 -102.32
CA VAL A 509 -61.60 109.80 -101.38
C VAL A 509 -61.65 108.85 -100.13
N GLU A 510 -62.78 108.39 -99.61
CA GLU A 510 -62.83 107.73 -98.28
C GLU A 510 -62.20 106.33 -98.20
N HIS A 511 -62.07 105.61 -99.32
CA HIS A 511 -61.58 104.22 -99.32
C HIS A 511 -60.04 104.05 -99.18
N LEU A 512 -59.26 105.12 -99.27
CA LEU A 512 -57.79 105.04 -99.11
C LEU A 512 -57.34 105.06 -97.65
N GLU A 513 -58.10 105.70 -96.76
CA GLU A 513 -57.77 105.79 -95.33
C GLU A 513 -58.03 104.47 -94.59
N GLU A 514 -59.03 103.70 -95.02
CA GLU A 514 -59.31 102.36 -94.48
C GLU A 514 -58.16 101.36 -94.73
N VAL A 515 -57.48 101.43 -95.86
CA VAL A 515 -56.37 100.50 -96.18
C VAL A 515 -55.13 100.78 -95.31
N GLU A 516 -54.88 102.05 -95.00
CA GLU A 516 -53.83 102.45 -94.04
C GLU A 516 -54.16 101.99 -92.61
N HIS A 517 -55.43 102.07 -92.21
CA HIS A 517 -55.91 101.57 -90.91
C HIS A 517 -55.66 100.05 -90.77
N TYR A 518 -56.08 99.25 -91.76
CA TYR A 518 -55.87 97.80 -91.72
C TYR A 518 -54.40 97.39 -91.73
N LYS A 519 -53.51 98.16 -92.37
CA LYS A 519 -52.07 97.91 -92.30
C LYS A 519 -51.49 98.12 -90.89
N LYS A 520 -51.97 99.13 -90.16
CA LYS A 520 -51.55 99.36 -88.77
C LYS A 520 -52.06 98.26 -87.84
N GLU A 521 -53.32 97.85 -87.98
CA GLU A 521 -53.86 96.75 -87.17
C GLU A 521 -53.12 95.43 -87.42
N LEU A 522 -52.74 95.15 -88.67
CA LEU A 522 -51.98 93.94 -89.00
C LEU A 522 -50.55 93.98 -88.46
N ALA A 523 -49.94 95.17 -88.36
CA ALA A 523 -48.64 95.34 -87.69
C ALA A 523 -48.74 95.08 -86.18
N VAL A 524 -49.76 95.65 -85.51
CA VAL A 524 -50.01 95.43 -84.08
C VAL A 524 -50.27 93.95 -83.80
N ALA A 525 -51.10 93.28 -84.61
CA ALA A 525 -51.38 91.86 -84.45
C ALA A 525 -50.13 90.97 -84.65
N ARG A 526 -49.14 91.41 -85.46
CA ARG A 526 -47.87 90.70 -85.60
C ARG A 526 -46.97 90.88 -84.39
N ASP A 527 -46.93 92.07 -83.81
CA ASP A 527 -46.16 92.35 -82.59
C ASP A 527 -46.76 91.59 -81.40
N ASP A 528 -48.09 91.53 -81.28
CA ASP A 528 -48.77 90.72 -80.27
C ASP A 528 -48.49 89.21 -80.44
N LEU A 529 -48.44 88.74 -81.69
CA LEU A 529 -48.08 87.34 -81.99
C LEU A 529 -46.60 87.04 -81.69
N ALA A 530 -45.70 88.01 -81.87
CA ALA A 530 -44.30 87.88 -81.48
C ALA A 530 -44.16 87.83 -79.95
N ALA A 531 -44.82 88.74 -79.23
CA ALA A 531 -44.80 88.78 -77.77
C ALA A 531 -45.38 87.50 -77.14
N THR A 532 -46.45 86.95 -77.72
CA THR A 532 -47.03 85.68 -77.25
C THR A 532 -46.12 84.48 -77.54
N ASN A 533 -45.39 84.47 -78.66
CA ASN A 533 -44.38 83.44 -78.94
C ASN A 533 -43.17 83.55 -78.00
N GLU A 534 -42.68 84.76 -77.70
CA GLU A 534 -41.62 84.96 -76.71
C GLU A 534 -42.07 84.50 -75.31
N MET A 535 -43.31 84.79 -74.91
CA MET A 535 -43.87 84.31 -73.65
C MET A 535 -44.01 82.78 -73.64
N LEU A 536 -44.40 82.17 -74.76
CA LEU A 536 -44.46 80.70 -74.90
C LEU A 536 -43.07 80.08 -74.77
N ASP A 537 -42.05 80.66 -75.40
CA ASP A 537 -40.68 80.15 -75.34
C ASP A 537 -40.05 80.36 -73.95
N LEU A 538 -40.37 81.45 -73.26
CA LEU A 538 -39.97 81.68 -71.88
C LEU A 538 -40.66 80.68 -70.93
N THR A 539 -41.93 80.35 -71.20
CA THR A 539 -42.66 79.31 -70.46
C THR A 539 -42.09 77.91 -70.73
N LYS A 540 -41.70 77.60 -71.97
CA LYS A 540 -41.03 76.34 -72.31
C LYS A 540 -39.66 76.24 -71.65
N ALA A 541 -38.87 77.30 -71.66
CA ALA A 541 -37.56 77.35 -71.00
C ALA A 541 -37.71 77.15 -69.49
N SER A 542 -38.69 77.80 -68.86
CA SER A 542 -39.01 77.63 -67.43
C SER A 542 -39.46 76.20 -67.11
N LEU A 543 -40.33 75.59 -67.93
CA LEU A 543 -40.76 74.20 -67.77
C LEU A 543 -39.61 73.21 -67.99
N GLN A 544 -38.72 73.49 -68.95
CA GLN A 544 -37.55 72.67 -69.21
C GLN A 544 -36.54 72.76 -68.05
N GLU A 545 -36.27 73.96 -67.52
CA GLU A 545 -35.40 74.15 -66.35
C GLU A 545 -35.97 73.46 -65.10
N LEU A 546 -37.29 73.56 -64.86
CA LEU A 546 -37.97 72.81 -63.80
C LEU A 546 -37.85 71.30 -64.00
N SER A 547 -38.04 70.81 -65.24
CA SER A 547 -37.90 69.39 -65.56
C SER A 547 -36.47 68.89 -65.38
N GLU A 548 -35.47 69.66 -65.80
CA GLU A 548 -34.04 69.34 -65.61
C GLU A 548 -33.67 69.36 -64.13
N LYS A 549 -34.17 70.34 -63.37
CA LYS A 549 -33.99 70.43 -61.91
C LYS A 549 -34.63 69.24 -61.18
N HIS A 550 -35.86 68.88 -61.52
CA HIS A 550 -36.53 67.68 -60.97
C HIS A 550 -35.75 66.40 -61.32
N GLY A 551 -35.24 66.31 -62.55
CA GLY A 551 -34.36 65.21 -62.96
C GLY A 551 -33.06 65.14 -62.15
N HIS A 552 -32.47 66.31 -61.84
CA HIS A 552 -31.27 66.38 -61.02
C HIS A 552 -31.54 66.07 -59.55
N GLU A 553 -32.64 66.56 -58.97
CA GLU A 553 -33.07 66.27 -57.60
C GLU A 553 -33.39 64.77 -57.42
N LEU A 554 -34.03 64.14 -58.41
CA LEU A 554 -34.26 62.70 -58.41
C LEU A 554 -32.96 61.90 -58.46
N LYS A 555 -31.99 62.31 -59.31
CA LYS A 555 -30.67 61.67 -59.36
C LYS A 555 -29.90 61.85 -58.04
N ALA A 556 -29.87 63.07 -57.50
CA ALA A 556 -29.20 63.35 -56.23
C ALA A 556 -29.86 62.60 -55.06
N SER A 557 -31.19 62.46 -55.04
CA SER A 557 -31.91 61.65 -54.05
C SER A 557 -31.61 60.16 -54.20
N ALA A 558 -31.54 59.64 -55.44
CA ALA A 558 -31.18 58.26 -55.71
C ALA A 558 -29.72 57.96 -55.32
N GLU A 559 -28.78 58.87 -55.62
CA GLU A 559 -27.37 58.78 -55.22
C GLU A 559 -27.21 58.83 -53.70
N ALA A 560 -27.93 59.73 -53.01
CA ALA A 560 -27.94 59.82 -51.56
C ALA A 560 -28.47 58.52 -50.92
N ARG A 561 -29.55 57.95 -51.45
CA ARG A 561 -30.09 56.65 -50.99
C ARG A 561 -29.12 55.50 -51.29
N ALA A 562 -28.48 55.48 -52.44
CA ALA A 562 -27.47 54.46 -52.77
C ALA A 562 -26.25 54.55 -51.82
N ALA A 563 -25.80 55.76 -51.50
CA ALA A 563 -24.73 56.00 -50.54
C ALA A 563 -25.15 55.59 -49.11
N GLU A 564 -26.40 55.86 -48.71
CA GLU A 564 -26.94 55.43 -47.41
C GLU A 564 -27.04 53.90 -47.32
N VAL A 565 -27.54 53.23 -48.37
CA VAL A 565 -27.60 51.76 -48.44
C VAL A 565 -26.18 51.18 -48.41
N SER A 566 -25.22 51.79 -49.12
CA SER A 566 -23.82 51.37 -49.07
C SER A 566 -23.20 51.55 -47.67
N ASN A 567 -23.58 52.61 -46.95
CA ASN A 567 -23.11 52.85 -45.59
C ASN A 567 -23.76 51.89 -44.58
N LEU A 568 -25.07 51.63 -44.71
CA LEU A 568 -25.78 50.66 -43.88
C LEU A 568 -25.28 49.23 -44.10
N THR A 569 -24.99 48.85 -45.35
CA THR A 569 -24.38 47.55 -45.66
C THR A 569 -22.97 47.45 -45.08
N ALA A 570 -22.13 48.47 -45.22
CA ALA A 570 -20.81 48.49 -44.59
C ALA A 570 -20.88 48.39 -43.05
N LYS A 571 -21.81 49.11 -42.40
CA LYS A 571 -22.03 48.99 -40.94
C LYS A 571 -22.53 47.60 -40.54
N HIS A 572 -23.45 47.03 -41.30
CA HIS A 572 -23.96 45.69 -41.07
C HIS A 572 -22.85 44.64 -41.23
N ASP A 573 -21.99 44.79 -42.23
CA ASP A 573 -20.85 43.89 -42.44
C ASP A 573 -19.81 44.03 -41.32
N ASP A 574 -19.53 45.25 -40.85
CA ASP A 574 -18.68 45.51 -39.68
C ASP A 574 -19.27 44.90 -38.40
N GLU A 575 -20.58 45.03 -38.17
CA GLU A 575 -21.29 44.42 -37.04
C GLU A 575 -21.28 42.89 -37.14
N THR A 576 -21.50 42.35 -38.33
CA THR A 576 -21.42 40.91 -38.59
C THR A 576 -20.01 40.39 -38.35
N HIS A 577 -18.97 41.09 -38.80
CA HIS A 577 -17.58 40.75 -38.51
C HIS A 577 -17.26 40.82 -37.02
N LYS A 578 -17.76 41.84 -36.29
CA LYS A 578 -17.61 41.93 -34.84
C LYS A 578 -18.30 40.77 -34.13
N LEU A 579 -19.53 40.43 -34.52
CA LEU A 579 -20.27 39.30 -33.94
C LEU A 579 -19.61 37.96 -34.26
N VAL A 580 -19.09 37.76 -35.46
CA VAL A 580 -18.32 36.57 -35.83
C VAL A 580 -17.03 36.48 -35.01
N SER A 581 -16.33 37.60 -34.83
CA SER A 581 -15.12 37.67 -34.00
C SER A 581 -15.44 37.35 -32.54
N GLN A 582 -16.45 37.99 -31.95
CA GLN A 582 -16.93 37.71 -30.59
C GLN A 582 -17.39 36.26 -30.43
N LYS A 583 -18.09 35.69 -31.41
CA LYS A 583 -18.49 34.28 -31.41
C LYS A 583 -17.27 33.37 -31.44
N SER A 584 -16.26 33.67 -32.25
CA SER A 584 -15.02 32.90 -32.30
C SER A 584 -14.22 33.00 -30.99
N GLU A 585 -14.14 34.18 -30.38
CA GLU A 585 -13.52 34.39 -29.07
C GLU A 585 -14.27 33.64 -27.96
N LEU A 586 -15.60 33.66 -27.98
CA LEU A 586 -16.43 32.91 -27.03
C LEU A 586 -16.29 31.40 -27.24
N LEU A 587 -16.18 30.91 -28.48
CA LEU A 587 -15.91 29.51 -28.77
C LEU A 587 -14.53 29.07 -28.32
N ILE A 588 -13.51 29.93 -28.47
CA ILE A 588 -12.16 29.68 -27.91
C ILE A 588 -12.24 29.63 -26.38
N LYS A 589 -12.87 30.60 -25.72
CA LYS A 589 -13.06 30.60 -24.27
C LYS A 589 -13.86 29.40 -23.77
N LEU A 590 -14.86 28.95 -24.54
CA LEU A 590 -15.63 27.75 -24.24
C LEU A 590 -14.73 26.52 -24.35
N SER A 591 -13.95 26.40 -25.42
CA SER A 591 -12.98 25.30 -25.60
C SER A 591 -11.92 25.29 -24.50
N ASP A 592 -11.41 26.46 -24.10
CA ASP A 592 -10.45 26.60 -23.02
C ASP A 592 -11.09 26.17 -21.70
N ALA A 593 -12.30 26.64 -21.39
CA ALA A 593 -13.05 26.24 -20.20
C ALA A 593 -13.43 24.75 -20.21
N GLU A 594 -13.78 24.17 -21.36
CA GLU A 594 -14.01 22.73 -21.51
C GLU A 594 -12.71 21.95 -21.29
N SER A 595 -11.57 22.45 -21.78
CA SER A 595 -10.26 21.85 -21.52
C SER A 595 -9.85 21.96 -20.04
N GLU A 596 -10.15 23.08 -19.38
CA GLU A 596 -9.95 23.27 -17.94
C GLU A 596 -10.87 22.35 -17.15
N ILE A 597 -12.15 22.19 -17.52
CA ILE A 597 -13.06 21.23 -16.90
C ILE A 597 -12.56 19.81 -17.10
N THR A 598 -12.03 19.48 -18.28
CA THR A 598 -11.50 18.14 -18.57
C THR A 598 -10.24 17.88 -17.77
N THR A 599 -9.35 18.87 -17.65
CA THR A 599 -8.13 18.80 -16.83
C THR A 599 -8.49 18.71 -15.35
N LEU A 600 -9.44 19.52 -14.88
CA LEU A 600 -9.96 19.48 -13.51
C LEU A 600 -10.60 18.13 -13.21
N LYS A 601 -11.42 17.59 -14.13
CA LYS A 601 -11.97 16.24 -14.02
C LYS A 601 -10.90 15.16 -14.01
N ALA A 602 -9.82 15.30 -14.77
CA ALA A 602 -8.69 14.38 -14.75
C ALA A 602 -7.93 14.46 -13.41
N THR A 603 -7.66 15.66 -12.89
CA THR A 603 -7.07 15.83 -11.55
C THR A 603 -8.00 15.38 -10.42
N VAL A 604 -9.32 15.53 -10.57
CA VAL A 604 -10.30 14.99 -9.62
C VAL A 604 -10.34 13.46 -9.71
N ALA A 605 -10.28 12.87 -10.90
CA ALA A 605 -10.20 11.41 -11.08
C ALA A 605 -8.89 10.82 -10.56
N GLU A 606 -7.76 11.53 -10.69
CA GLU A 606 -6.48 11.15 -10.09
C GLU A 606 -6.48 11.33 -8.57
N ALA A 607 -7.19 12.34 -8.03
CA ALA A 607 -7.41 12.51 -6.59
C ALA A 607 -8.41 11.50 -6.00
N GLU A 608 -9.35 11.00 -6.80
CA GLU A 608 -10.32 9.96 -6.42
C GLU A 608 -9.72 8.53 -6.39
N GLN A 609 -8.50 8.32 -6.88
CA GLN A 609 -7.73 7.09 -6.67
C GLN A 609 -6.97 7.03 -5.34
N SER A 610 -7.02 8.09 -4.53
CA SER A 610 -6.46 8.08 -3.17
C SER A 610 -7.27 8.95 -2.20
N SER A 611 -8.54 8.62 -1.94
CA SER A 611 -9.17 8.90 -0.64
C SER A 611 -10.54 8.22 -0.48
N VAL A 612 -10.73 7.65 0.70
CA VAL A 612 -11.97 7.03 1.19
C VAL A 612 -13.05 8.12 1.37
N LYS A 613 -14.24 7.86 0.82
CA LYS A 613 -15.41 8.76 0.77
C LYS A 613 -15.96 9.14 2.15
N SER A 614 -16.34 10.42 2.32
CA SER A 614 -17.37 10.86 3.27
C SER A 614 -18.38 11.76 2.53
N ASN A 615 -19.66 11.48 2.74
CA ASN A 615 -20.82 11.90 1.95
C ASN A 615 -21.65 12.94 2.74
N GLY A 616 -22.08 14.04 2.10
CA GLY A 616 -23.01 15.00 2.72
C GLY A 616 -23.33 16.24 1.87
N THR A 617 -24.57 16.32 1.41
CA THR A 617 -25.19 17.17 0.35
C THR A 617 -25.39 18.69 0.63
N PRO A 618 -25.65 19.53 -0.41
CA PRO A 618 -25.74 20.99 -0.36
C PRO A 618 -27.17 21.59 -0.47
N GLN A 619 -27.47 22.72 0.21
CA GLN A 619 -28.31 23.86 -0.25
C GLN A 619 -28.26 25.07 0.75
N PRO A 620 -28.62 26.32 0.33
CA PRO A 620 -27.92 27.56 0.70
C PRO A 620 -28.60 28.36 1.84
N PRO A 621 -27.88 29.25 2.54
CA PRO A 621 -27.95 30.68 2.20
C PRO A 621 -26.63 31.47 2.35
N THR A 622 -26.44 32.45 1.46
CA THR A 622 -25.64 33.69 1.59
C THR A 622 -24.62 33.76 2.74
N SER A 623 -23.38 33.32 2.49
CA SER A 623 -22.22 33.69 3.30
C SER A 623 -21.56 34.97 2.75
N PRO A 624 -20.98 35.83 3.60
CA PRO A 624 -20.22 36.99 3.16
C PRO A 624 -19.02 36.47 2.38
N GLY A 625 -18.86 36.95 1.15
CA GLY A 625 -17.80 36.52 0.25
C GLY A 625 -16.45 36.58 0.95
N VAL A 626 -15.73 35.46 0.90
CA VAL A 626 -14.27 35.42 1.07
C VAL A 626 -13.75 36.59 0.25
N THR A 627 -13.22 37.60 0.93
CA THR A 627 -12.74 38.79 0.25
C THR A 627 -11.63 38.36 -0.71
N LYS A 628 -11.45 39.08 -1.82
CA LYS A 628 -10.39 38.74 -2.80
C LYS A 628 -9.02 38.60 -2.13
N GLU A 629 -8.80 39.30 -1.03
CA GLU A 629 -7.60 39.22 -0.20
C GLU A 629 -7.50 37.89 0.58
N GLU A 630 -8.56 37.44 1.26
CA GLU A 630 -8.57 36.13 1.93
C GLU A 630 -8.45 34.95 0.96
N LEU A 631 -9.03 35.06 -0.25
CA LEU A 631 -8.88 34.05 -1.28
C LEU A 631 -7.44 34.00 -1.81
N LEU A 632 -6.81 35.16 -2.01
CA LEU A 632 -5.40 35.25 -2.37
C LEU A 632 -4.48 34.73 -1.26
N GLU A 633 -4.84 34.96 0.00
CA GLU A 633 -4.10 34.47 1.16
C GLU A 633 -4.24 32.95 1.31
N MET A 634 -5.43 32.40 1.08
CA MET A 634 -5.65 30.95 0.94
C MET A 634 -4.87 30.35 -0.22
N HIS A 635 -4.84 30.99 -1.39
CA HIS A 635 -4.01 30.53 -2.51
C HIS A 635 -2.52 30.58 -2.18
N ARG A 636 -2.04 31.61 -1.48
CA ARG A 636 -0.64 31.67 -1.02
C ARG A 636 -0.33 30.59 0.01
N ALA A 637 -1.21 30.36 0.98
CA ALA A 637 -1.05 29.31 1.98
C ALA A 637 -1.10 27.92 1.34
N HIS A 638 -1.97 27.71 0.36
CA HIS A 638 -2.04 26.48 -0.41
C HIS A 638 -0.79 26.26 -1.25
N ASN A 639 -0.31 27.29 -1.96
CA ASN A 639 0.93 27.21 -2.74
C ASN A 639 2.16 26.99 -1.84
N LEU A 640 2.20 27.60 -0.66
CA LEU A 640 3.24 27.35 0.33
C LEU A 640 3.19 25.90 0.80
N LYS A 641 1.99 25.38 1.09
CA LYS A 641 1.81 23.98 1.50
C LYS A 641 2.14 22.99 0.39
N ILE A 642 1.83 23.32 -0.86
CA ILE A 642 2.29 22.55 -2.03
C ILE A 642 3.82 22.55 -2.06
N SER A 643 4.46 23.71 -1.94
CA SER A 643 5.93 23.80 -1.92
C SER A 643 6.54 23.03 -0.75
N ASP A 644 5.92 23.02 0.43
CA ASP A 644 6.36 22.25 1.59
C ASP A 644 6.19 20.74 1.37
N LEU A 645 5.08 20.32 0.74
CA LEU A 645 4.83 18.93 0.37
C LEU A 645 5.79 18.46 -0.72
N GLU A 646 6.06 19.28 -1.73
CA GLU A 646 7.07 19.03 -2.76
C GLU A 646 8.46 18.90 -2.15
N ALA A 647 8.84 19.80 -1.22
CA ALA A 647 10.11 19.72 -0.52
C ALA A 647 10.21 18.49 0.40
N ALA A 648 9.11 18.09 1.05
CA ALA A 648 9.06 16.87 1.85
C ALA A 648 9.17 15.61 0.97
N HIS A 649 8.51 15.62 -0.19
CA HIS A 649 8.57 14.54 -1.16
C HIS A 649 9.98 14.43 -1.78
N GLU A 650 10.61 15.55 -2.13
CA GLU A 650 11.99 15.57 -2.65
C GLU A 650 13.00 15.07 -1.60
N LYS A 651 12.79 15.38 -0.31
CA LYS A 651 13.59 14.81 0.79
C LYS A 651 13.37 13.31 0.94
N SER A 652 12.13 12.84 0.81
CA SER A 652 11.81 11.41 0.86
C SER A 652 12.47 10.66 -0.31
N ILE A 653 12.40 11.21 -1.52
CA ILE A 653 13.08 10.65 -2.69
C ILE A 653 14.59 10.57 -2.46
N LYS A 654 15.22 11.65 -1.99
CA LYS A 654 16.67 11.65 -1.69
C LYS A 654 17.04 10.60 -0.65
N LEU A 655 16.22 10.43 0.38
CA LEU A 655 16.45 9.41 1.41
C LEU A 655 16.31 7.99 0.85
N LEU A 656 15.32 7.74 -0.01
CA LEU A 656 15.17 6.47 -0.71
C LEU A 656 16.32 6.21 -1.70
N GLU A 657 16.82 7.23 -2.39
CA GLU A 657 18.00 7.14 -3.24
C GLU A 657 19.27 6.83 -2.45
N GLU A 658 19.48 7.48 -1.30
CA GLU A 658 20.60 7.19 -0.38
C GLU A 658 20.50 5.77 0.18
N GLN A 659 19.31 5.30 0.56
CA GLN A 659 19.09 3.92 1.01
C GLN A 659 19.36 2.92 -0.12
N ALA A 660 18.91 3.21 -1.34
CA ALA A 660 19.16 2.36 -2.50
C ALA A 660 20.65 2.31 -2.84
N GLU A 661 21.38 3.42 -2.73
CA GLU A 661 22.82 3.49 -2.98
C GLU A 661 23.62 2.79 -1.87
N SER A 662 23.22 2.95 -0.60
CA SER A 662 23.79 2.19 0.53
C SER A 662 23.59 0.69 0.34
N GLY A 663 22.38 0.25 -0.03
CA GLY A 663 22.09 -1.15 -0.33
C GLY A 663 22.90 -1.69 -1.51
N LYS A 664 23.14 -0.89 -2.56
CA LYS A 664 24.05 -1.28 -3.65
C LYS A 664 25.49 -1.42 -3.17
N GLN A 665 25.98 -0.51 -2.34
CA GLN A 665 27.33 -0.60 -1.77
C GLN A 665 27.49 -1.85 -0.89
N GLU A 666 26.47 -2.19 -0.09
CA GLU A 666 26.45 -3.44 0.68
C GLU A 666 26.45 -4.67 -0.21
N ILE A 667 25.66 -4.69 -1.28
CA ILE A 667 25.66 -5.78 -2.26
C ILE A 667 27.03 -5.93 -2.92
N VAL A 668 27.69 -4.82 -3.28
CA VAL A 668 29.06 -4.84 -3.83
C VAL A 668 30.03 -5.42 -2.79
N GLY A 669 29.97 -4.96 -1.54
CA GLY A 669 30.81 -5.48 -0.46
C GLY A 669 30.57 -6.95 -0.15
N LEU A 670 29.32 -7.42 -0.17
CA LEU A 670 28.98 -8.83 -0.02
C LEU A 670 29.47 -9.66 -1.21
N LYS A 671 29.38 -9.16 -2.44
CA LYS A 671 29.95 -9.84 -3.62
C LYS A 671 31.47 -9.95 -3.54
N GLU A 672 32.16 -8.93 -3.04
CA GLU A 672 33.60 -8.98 -2.80
C GLU A 672 33.96 -9.99 -1.70
N LYS A 673 33.21 -10.03 -0.59
CA LYS A 673 33.37 -11.06 0.46
C LYS A 673 33.12 -12.47 -0.07
N ILE A 674 32.06 -12.68 -0.85
CA ILE A 674 31.79 -13.98 -1.50
C ILE A 674 32.94 -14.36 -2.41
N ARG A 675 33.49 -13.42 -3.19
CA ARG A 675 34.66 -13.67 -4.05
C ARG A 675 35.89 -14.05 -3.22
N HIS A 676 36.13 -13.35 -2.10
CA HIS A 676 37.22 -13.68 -1.19
C HIS A 676 37.06 -15.07 -0.58
N LEU A 677 35.90 -15.37 0.00
CA LEU A 677 35.58 -16.67 0.59
C LEU A 677 35.66 -17.80 -0.46
N LYS A 678 35.26 -17.54 -1.71
CA LYS A 678 35.41 -18.50 -2.79
C LYS A 678 36.88 -18.80 -3.10
N MET A 679 37.73 -17.78 -3.17
CA MET A 679 39.18 -17.98 -3.34
C MET A 679 39.81 -18.70 -2.15
N GLU A 680 39.34 -18.42 -0.93
CA GLU A 680 39.79 -19.09 0.29
C GLU A 680 39.39 -20.58 0.30
N VAL A 681 38.16 -20.89 -0.10
CA VAL A 681 37.70 -22.29 -0.28
C VAL A 681 38.50 -22.97 -1.38
N GLU A 682 38.76 -22.34 -2.52
CA GLU A 682 39.60 -22.90 -3.59
C GLU A 682 41.02 -23.22 -3.07
N LEU A 683 41.63 -22.31 -2.30
CA LEU A 683 42.96 -22.51 -1.72
C LEU A 683 42.99 -23.61 -0.65
N LEU A 684 41.97 -23.69 0.21
CA LEU A 684 41.84 -24.77 1.20
C LEU A 684 41.59 -26.12 0.52
N THR A 685 40.82 -26.14 -0.58
CA THR A 685 40.60 -27.36 -1.36
C THR A 685 41.90 -27.85 -1.98
N GLU A 686 42.68 -26.95 -2.59
CA GLU A 686 44.01 -27.28 -3.15
C GLU A 686 44.97 -27.81 -2.07
N GLN A 687 44.95 -27.25 -0.86
CA GLN A 687 45.73 -27.77 0.28
C GLN A 687 45.29 -29.15 0.76
N VAL A 688 43.99 -29.45 0.73
CA VAL A 688 43.46 -30.78 1.07
C VAL A 688 43.87 -31.78 0.00
N ASP A 689 43.74 -31.44 -1.28
CA ASP A 689 44.15 -32.29 -2.39
C ASP A 689 45.66 -32.60 -2.34
N GLU A 690 46.50 -31.58 -2.08
CA GLU A 690 47.94 -31.78 -1.84
C GLU A 690 48.22 -32.65 -0.61
N GLY A 691 47.43 -32.48 0.46
CA GLY A 691 47.53 -33.30 1.68
C GLY A 691 47.16 -34.76 1.44
N GLU A 692 46.12 -35.01 0.66
CA GLU A 692 45.71 -36.36 0.23
C GLU A 692 46.77 -37.01 -0.66
N ASP A 693 47.37 -36.26 -1.60
CA ASP A 693 48.47 -36.75 -2.43
C ASP A 693 49.72 -37.12 -1.62
N VAL A 694 50.06 -36.32 -0.60
CA VAL A 694 51.15 -36.62 0.34
C VAL A 694 50.82 -37.85 1.19
N LEU A 695 49.60 -37.96 1.72
CA LEU A 695 49.15 -39.15 2.46
C LEU A 695 49.16 -40.40 1.58
N ALA A 696 48.75 -40.29 0.31
CA ALA A 696 48.80 -41.37 -0.66
C ALA A 696 50.25 -41.79 -0.98
N GLN A 697 51.18 -40.84 -1.11
CA GLN A 697 52.63 -41.14 -1.24
C GLN A 697 53.18 -41.83 0.01
N TYR A 698 52.83 -41.37 1.21
CA TYR A 698 53.25 -41.99 2.46
C TYR A 698 52.71 -43.42 2.59
N ALA A 699 51.43 -43.64 2.31
CA ALA A 699 50.82 -44.97 2.31
C ALA A 699 51.54 -45.93 1.33
N LYS A 700 51.93 -45.42 0.16
CA LYS A 700 52.67 -46.18 -0.85
C LYS A 700 54.12 -46.49 -0.43
N SER A 701 54.75 -45.61 0.36
CA SER A 701 56.09 -45.82 0.91
C SER A 701 56.14 -46.78 2.10
N PHE A 702 55.02 -46.96 2.83
CA PHE A 702 54.89 -47.88 3.96
C PHE A 702 54.38 -49.28 3.60
N GLN A 703 54.01 -49.52 2.33
CA GLN A 703 53.63 -50.84 1.80
C GLN A 703 54.81 -51.63 1.19
N LEU A 704 56.05 -51.20 1.45
CA LEU A 704 57.31 -51.91 1.15
C LEU A 704 57.94 -52.40 2.46
#